data_AF-W6KRV9-F1
#
_entry.id   AF-W6KRV9-F1
#
_cell.length_a   1.000
_cell.length_b   1.000
_cell.length_c   1.000
_cell.angle_alpha   90.00
_cell.angle_beta   90.00
_cell.angle_gamma   90.00
#
_symmetry.space_group_name_H-M   'P 1'
#
loop_
_entity.id
_entity.type
_entity.pdbx_description
1 polymer ?
#
loop_
_entity_poly.entity_id
_entity_poly.type
_entity_poly.pdbx_seq_one_letter_code
_entity_poly.pdbx_strand_id
1 'polypeptide(L)'
;MSRRYVRHPLSADRSYNETITDIQNTFVWEKKHVFRPHQHFTYDPASWSRPLVEKAKHERTLSLLERLKALEERAAEARSREGTTQVVPDSISIVTTDLNGREEGSDMAAGGMPGEAAEPGPSLSSSSASQRPLTSTPLQELLDEALQLSKALHMPRTARKMGLRQQEKLHAQHHLVLIQLFHRIQHAVIDETITLNALIYTWFVLIHEVSELIPALSQPTIDGEGLEEWVVRSEEDAIRTVFDSLTRTLLTHVVCADTIAARWEQEHPSLEEVIELMSILLHPFTKKGLRTWHATTSLGPLEESLLWGYDLLQSALLRRITTVETTSEESRDEGDPVATCASTSTAGVSTTMEWLDSLHLQVLLDAAGRICTLTSVEADLPRYYIMVKSQAQHLLKLHQCVIPGANRWRHWRHTLTDLDKVPSKEEKRTVFADDQYGDPEATTLTNPKAVVLDPTTPPRGVQHPLTQADDVHYCTKAFMRLLELSLSYGVRPSAVHSGPNHDGALRSTTDAMLHLLSYAPNYDLDPTLVASLSWHLIGLDEAGFSLWVGETERPLRWMLLLSRMDFSSSKDRVVLGKLALRLCHVGVPPMPSKRQELDWLRLRGVAMGHLLSVLRPADLDAAGRASGDGGAWEEHLAFYEFDGLIPIELWRAACAARFPDASPWVLAVSAVQTGCDPLQGGAVEGCPPAVALALLVLRGRLVTEKRQSRRAPLDETSFAYIAACVEALTEGRVSKQQLAHLPDIWDECVADMERWGEQVLPLLAEAKTYVLSRRNVGPNKVHTF
;
A
#
# COMPACT_ATOMS: atom_id res chain seq x y z
N MET A 1 -39.00 -43.99 26.46
CA MET A 1 -37.57 -43.76 26.16
C MET A 1 -37.09 -44.87 25.24
N SER A 2 -36.99 -44.60 23.94
CA SER A 2 -36.59 -45.59 22.93
C SER A 2 -35.09 -45.52 22.71
N ARG A 3 -34.35 -46.57 23.11
CA ARG A 3 -32.92 -46.71 22.84
C ARG A 3 -32.75 -46.87 21.32
N ARG A 4 -32.25 -45.84 20.64
CA ARG A 4 -31.78 -45.98 19.25
C ARG A 4 -30.57 -46.91 19.26
N TYR A 5 -30.78 -48.17 18.89
CA TYR A 5 -29.70 -49.08 18.51
C TYR A 5 -29.04 -48.50 17.26
N VAL A 6 -27.82 -48.00 17.40
CA VAL A 6 -26.95 -47.69 16.26
C VAL A 6 -26.70 -49.02 15.55
N ARG A 7 -27.28 -49.20 14.36
CA ARG A 7 -27.04 -50.39 13.53
C ARG A 7 -25.58 -50.35 13.10
N HIS A 8 -24.76 -51.26 13.60
CA HIS A 8 -23.41 -51.44 13.10
C HIS A 8 -23.47 -52.09 11.71
N PRO A 9 -22.82 -51.50 10.69
CA PRO A 9 -22.65 -52.17 9.42
C PRO A 9 -21.81 -53.44 9.63
N LEU A 10 -22.33 -54.60 9.20
CA LEU A 10 -21.58 -55.85 9.20
C LEU A 10 -20.53 -55.78 8.09
N SER A 11 -19.23 -55.84 8.44
CA SER A 11 -18.10 -55.71 7.52
C SER A 11 -17.95 -54.33 6.84
N ALA A 12 -17.89 -53.26 7.62
CA ALA A 12 -17.59 -51.93 7.09
C ALA A 12 -16.13 -51.80 6.65
N ASP A 13 -15.89 -51.17 5.49
CA ASP A 13 -14.54 -50.86 4.97
C ASP A 13 -13.73 -49.97 5.93
N ARG A 14 -14.44 -49.20 6.77
CA ARG A 14 -13.87 -48.28 7.76
C ARG A 14 -14.64 -48.38 9.07
N SER A 15 -13.92 -48.25 10.17
CA SER A 15 -14.51 -48.10 11.50
C SER A 15 -15.31 -46.81 11.64
N TYR A 16 -16.17 -46.72 12.66
CA TYR A 16 -16.95 -45.51 12.96
C TYR A 16 -16.05 -44.26 13.12
N ASN A 17 -14.93 -44.40 13.83
CA ASN A 17 -13.99 -43.30 14.05
C ASN A 17 -13.31 -42.86 12.74
N GLU A 18 -12.97 -43.80 11.86
CA GLU A 18 -12.41 -43.49 10.54
C GLU A 18 -13.44 -42.81 9.64
N THR A 19 -14.71 -43.23 9.70
CA THR A 19 -15.81 -42.58 8.95
C THR A 19 -16.03 -41.14 9.42
N ILE A 20 -16.03 -40.89 10.73
CA ILE A 20 -16.11 -39.52 11.27
C ILE A 20 -14.89 -38.70 10.84
N THR A 21 -13.70 -39.29 10.87
CA THR A 21 -12.46 -38.65 10.42
C THR A 21 -12.54 -38.29 8.93
N ASP A 22 -13.07 -39.17 8.09
CA ASP A 22 -13.28 -38.90 6.67
C ASP A 22 -14.27 -37.76 6.45
N ILE A 23 -15.42 -37.79 7.13
CA ILE A 23 -16.42 -36.73 7.05
C ILE A 23 -15.80 -35.38 7.43
N GLN A 24 -15.01 -35.33 8.52
CA GLN A 24 -14.31 -34.11 8.92
C GLN A 24 -13.26 -33.67 7.89
N ASN A 25 -12.51 -34.61 7.32
CA ASN A 25 -11.49 -34.34 6.30
C ASN A 25 -12.06 -34.01 4.91
N THR A 26 -13.36 -34.24 4.66
CA THR A 26 -14.01 -33.80 3.41
C THR A 26 -14.14 -32.28 3.31
N PHE A 27 -14.04 -31.56 4.44
CA PHE A 27 -14.05 -30.10 4.43
C PHE A 27 -12.79 -29.56 3.73
N VAL A 28 -13.00 -28.81 2.65
CA VAL A 28 -11.91 -28.15 1.92
C VAL A 28 -12.11 -26.64 1.98
N TRP A 29 -11.28 -25.97 2.80
CA TRP A 29 -11.38 -24.53 3.05
C TRP A 29 -11.33 -23.71 1.74
N GLU A 30 -10.39 -24.02 0.84
CA GLU A 30 -10.22 -23.32 -0.45
C GLU A 30 -11.43 -23.43 -1.39
N LYS A 31 -12.28 -24.45 -1.23
CA LYS A 31 -13.50 -24.61 -2.06
C LYS A 31 -14.66 -23.77 -1.52
N LYS A 32 -14.63 -23.43 -0.23
CA LYS A 32 -15.69 -22.67 0.45
C LYS A 32 -15.37 -21.18 0.51
N HIS A 33 -14.09 -20.81 0.56
CA HIS A 33 -13.63 -19.43 0.73
C HIS A 33 -12.83 -18.91 -0.48
N VAL A 34 -12.79 -17.59 -0.63
CA VAL A 34 -11.91 -16.91 -1.60
C VAL A 34 -10.65 -16.48 -0.87
N PHE A 35 -9.50 -16.97 -1.33
CA PHE A 35 -8.17 -16.54 -0.89
C PHE A 35 -7.51 -15.71 -1.97
N ARG A 36 -6.88 -14.60 -1.58
CA ARG A 36 -6.28 -13.61 -2.49
C ARG A 36 -4.76 -13.61 -2.37
N PRO A 37 -4.00 -13.26 -3.44
CA PRO A 37 -2.54 -13.30 -3.42
C PRO A 37 -1.89 -12.58 -2.24
N HIS A 38 -2.26 -11.32 -1.96
CA HIS A 38 -1.67 -10.55 -0.85
C HIS A 38 -1.85 -11.19 0.54
N GLN A 39 -2.83 -12.10 0.71
CA GLN A 39 -3.09 -12.76 1.99
C GLN A 39 -2.01 -13.80 2.32
N HIS A 40 -1.30 -14.35 1.33
CA HIS A 40 -0.20 -15.30 1.56
C HIS A 40 0.91 -14.72 2.45
N PHE A 41 1.05 -13.40 2.52
CA PHE A 41 2.08 -12.74 3.31
C PHE A 41 1.63 -12.36 4.74
N THR A 42 0.33 -12.45 5.04
CA THR A 42 -0.24 -11.86 6.26
C THR A 42 -1.23 -12.75 7.00
N TYR A 43 -1.80 -13.75 6.33
CA TYR A 43 -2.92 -14.53 6.85
C TYR A 43 -2.81 -16.00 6.47
N ASP A 44 -2.75 -16.88 7.48
CA ASP A 44 -2.83 -18.33 7.31
C ASP A 44 -4.08 -18.90 8.02
N PRO A 45 -5.20 -19.08 7.28
CA PRO A 45 -6.43 -19.66 7.84
C PRO A 45 -6.32 -21.16 8.15
N ALA A 46 -5.23 -21.82 7.74
CA ALA A 46 -5.02 -23.26 7.90
C ALA A 46 -3.81 -23.59 8.78
N SER A 47 -3.36 -22.64 9.61
CA SER A 47 -2.13 -22.74 10.41
C SER A 47 -2.07 -23.91 11.39
N TRP A 48 -3.22 -24.47 11.79
CA TRP A 48 -3.27 -25.67 12.65
C TRP A 48 -3.68 -26.93 11.88
N SER A 49 -4.69 -26.84 11.01
CA SER A 49 -5.20 -28.01 10.28
C SER A 49 -4.20 -28.52 9.26
N ARG A 50 -3.48 -27.63 8.55
CA ARG A 50 -2.50 -28.01 7.55
C ARG A 50 -1.30 -28.74 8.16
N PRO A 51 -0.63 -28.25 9.22
CA PRO A 51 0.47 -29.01 9.84
C PRO A 51 0.05 -30.37 10.38
N LEU A 52 -1.19 -30.53 10.87
CA LEU A 52 -1.71 -31.83 11.30
C LEU A 52 -1.87 -32.79 10.11
N VAL A 53 -2.40 -32.31 8.98
CA VAL A 53 -2.50 -33.09 7.74
C VAL A 53 -1.11 -33.42 7.19
N GLU A 54 -0.17 -32.47 7.23
CA GLU A 54 1.22 -32.68 6.83
C GLU A 54 1.89 -33.71 7.73
N LYS A 55 1.73 -33.64 9.05
CA LYS A 55 2.24 -34.63 9.99
C LYS A 55 1.70 -36.03 9.70
N ALA A 56 0.38 -36.17 9.52
CA ALA A 56 -0.24 -37.44 9.16
C ALA A 56 0.25 -37.99 7.81
N LYS A 57 0.56 -37.11 6.85
CA LYS A 57 1.21 -37.50 5.58
C LYS A 57 2.65 -37.95 5.77
N HIS A 58 3.43 -37.29 6.64
CA HIS A 58 4.81 -37.67 6.94
C HIS A 58 4.91 -38.99 7.72
N GLU A 59 3.90 -39.34 8.51
CA GLU A 59 3.82 -40.64 9.19
C GLU A 59 3.67 -41.82 8.20
N ARG A 60 3.29 -41.55 6.93
CA ARG A 60 3.15 -42.55 5.88
C ARG A 60 4.28 -42.46 4.87
N THR A 61 5.10 -43.51 4.78
CA THR A 61 6.15 -43.62 3.76
C THR A 61 5.57 -44.06 2.42
N LEU A 62 6.02 -43.41 1.34
CA LEU A 62 5.63 -43.72 -0.03
C LEU A 62 6.89 -44.07 -0.83
N SER A 63 7.11 -45.37 -1.05
CA SER A 63 8.33 -45.90 -1.69
C SER A 63 8.61 -45.33 -3.08
N LEU A 64 7.58 -44.90 -3.81
CA LEU A 64 7.72 -44.20 -5.09
C LEU A 64 8.38 -42.82 -4.93
N LEU A 65 7.92 -42.02 -3.95
CA LEU A 65 8.48 -40.69 -3.71
C LEU A 65 9.92 -40.77 -3.20
N GLU A 66 10.24 -41.76 -2.37
CA GLU A 66 11.60 -42.01 -1.89
C GLU A 66 12.56 -42.30 -3.06
N ARG A 67 12.14 -43.15 -4.01
CA ARG A 67 12.94 -43.48 -5.19
C ARG A 67 13.11 -42.28 -6.13
N LEU A 68 12.05 -41.49 -6.34
CA LEU A 68 12.12 -40.29 -7.17
C LEU A 68 13.05 -39.25 -6.54
N LYS A 69 12.92 -38.98 -5.24
CA LYS A 69 13.80 -38.06 -4.51
C LYS A 69 15.27 -38.52 -4.59
N ALA A 70 15.53 -39.81 -4.40
CA ALA A 70 16.88 -40.36 -4.52
C ALA A 70 17.46 -40.23 -5.95
N LEU A 71 16.63 -40.33 -6.98
CA LEU A 71 17.06 -40.11 -8.37
C LEU A 71 17.35 -38.63 -8.65
N GLU A 72 16.51 -37.72 -8.16
CA GLU A 72 16.71 -36.28 -8.27
C GLU A 72 17.98 -35.83 -7.54
N GLU A 73 18.22 -36.34 -6.34
CA GLU A 73 19.42 -36.08 -5.54
C GLU A 73 20.68 -36.56 -6.27
N ARG A 74 20.69 -37.80 -6.79
CA ARG A 74 21.80 -38.30 -7.62
C ARG A 74 22.04 -37.47 -8.87
N ALA A 75 20.99 -37.00 -9.53
CA ALA A 75 21.11 -36.15 -10.71
C ALA A 75 21.61 -34.73 -10.37
N ALA A 76 21.23 -34.19 -9.20
CA ALA A 76 21.76 -32.92 -8.70
C ALA A 76 23.24 -33.06 -8.32
N GLU A 77 23.62 -34.13 -7.62
CA GLU A 77 25.01 -34.44 -7.30
C GLU A 77 25.87 -34.62 -8.56
N ALA A 78 25.37 -35.33 -9.57
CA ALA A 78 26.07 -35.50 -10.84
C ALA A 78 26.33 -34.16 -11.53
N ARG A 79 25.31 -33.30 -11.65
CA ARG A 79 25.46 -31.95 -12.21
C ARG A 79 26.41 -31.07 -11.41
N SER A 80 26.36 -31.15 -10.08
CA SER A 80 27.30 -30.43 -9.21
C SER A 80 28.75 -30.89 -9.41
N ARG A 81 28.97 -32.21 -9.60
CA ARG A 81 30.30 -32.78 -9.86
C ARG A 81 30.82 -32.37 -11.24
N GLU A 82 29.98 -32.42 -12.28
CA GLU A 82 30.35 -31.98 -13.63
C GLU A 82 30.74 -30.49 -13.66
N GLY A 83 30.00 -29.62 -12.97
CA GLY A 83 30.35 -28.19 -12.84
C GLY A 83 31.65 -27.93 -12.07
N THR A 84 32.03 -28.83 -11.15
CA THR A 84 33.30 -28.72 -10.39
C THR A 84 34.51 -29.25 -11.19
N THR A 85 34.28 -30.13 -12.18
CA THR A 85 35.37 -30.79 -12.94
C THR A 85 35.85 -29.95 -14.14
N GLN A 86 35.21 -28.83 -14.45
CA GLN A 86 35.60 -27.92 -15.55
C GLN A 86 36.46 -26.71 -15.13
N VAL A 87 36.87 -26.60 -13.86
CA VAL A 87 37.75 -25.51 -13.39
C VAL A 87 39.02 -26.07 -12.73
N VAL A 88 39.85 -26.77 -13.49
CA VAL A 88 41.29 -26.90 -13.20
C VAL A 88 42.05 -26.98 -14.54
N PRO A 89 42.81 -25.96 -14.95
CA PRO A 89 43.92 -26.17 -15.87
C PRO A 89 45.11 -26.75 -15.09
N ASP A 90 45.66 -27.83 -15.63
CA ASP A 90 46.85 -28.53 -15.18
C ASP A 90 48.00 -27.61 -14.73
N SER A 91 48.53 -27.85 -13.53
CA SER A 91 49.94 -27.72 -13.19
C SER A 91 50.24 -28.47 -11.88
N ILE A 92 50.94 -29.58 -12.02
CA ILE A 92 51.38 -30.53 -11.00
C ILE A 92 52.56 -29.96 -10.18
N SER A 93 52.60 -30.21 -8.85
CA SER A 93 53.83 -30.59 -8.12
C SER A 93 53.57 -30.98 -6.65
N ILE A 94 53.36 -32.29 -6.44
CA ILE A 94 53.79 -33.21 -5.36
C ILE A 94 54.63 -32.63 -4.20
N VAL A 95 54.28 -33.01 -2.94
CA VAL A 95 55.10 -33.62 -1.85
C VAL A 95 54.14 -33.90 -0.66
N THR A 96 53.55 -35.11 -0.55
CA THR A 96 53.88 -36.25 0.35
C THR A 96 53.79 -36.07 1.88
N THR A 97 53.14 -37.08 2.47
CA THR A 97 53.34 -37.76 3.77
C THR A 97 52.62 -37.25 5.04
N ASP A 98 51.56 -37.98 5.37
CA ASP A 98 51.49 -38.95 6.49
C ASP A 98 50.87 -38.60 7.87
N LEU A 99 49.83 -39.40 8.14
CA LEU A 99 49.61 -40.25 9.33
C LEU A 99 48.79 -39.75 10.53
N ASN A 100 47.66 -40.46 10.68
CA ASN A 100 47.12 -41.14 11.87
C ASN A 100 46.50 -40.35 13.04
N GLY A 101 45.33 -40.83 13.46
CA GLY A 101 44.79 -40.56 14.80
C GLY A 101 43.31 -40.90 14.98
N ARG A 102 42.99 -42.19 14.94
CA ARG A 102 41.70 -42.80 15.31
C ARG A 102 41.53 -42.75 16.84
N GLU A 103 40.33 -42.48 17.36
CA GLU A 103 39.64 -43.34 18.34
C GLU A 103 38.21 -42.87 18.69
N GLU A 104 37.38 -43.88 18.91
CA GLU A 104 35.93 -43.89 19.15
C GLU A 104 35.59 -43.68 20.64
N GLY A 105 34.36 -43.25 20.95
CA GLY A 105 33.83 -43.26 22.32
C GLY A 105 32.32 -42.99 22.38
N SER A 106 31.54 -44.07 22.55
CA SER A 106 30.08 -44.15 22.73
C SER A 106 29.62 -43.72 24.13
N ASP A 107 28.41 -43.13 24.27
CA ASP A 107 27.29 -43.70 25.06
C ASP A 107 26.05 -42.78 25.25
N MET A 108 24.91 -43.29 24.78
CA MET A 108 23.55 -43.39 25.37
C MET A 108 22.93 -42.27 26.27
N ALA A 109 21.82 -41.72 25.72
CA ALA A 109 20.43 -41.72 26.24
C ALA A 109 19.85 -40.62 27.17
N ALA A 110 18.71 -40.09 26.67
CA ALA A 110 17.43 -39.77 27.34
C ALA A 110 17.07 -38.32 27.77
N GLY A 111 16.01 -37.80 27.11
CA GLY A 111 14.87 -37.15 27.77
C GLY A 111 14.76 -35.62 27.73
N GLY A 112 13.78 -35.09 26.98
CA GLY A 112 13.32 -33.70 27.13
C GLY A 112 12.49 -33.17 25.95
N MET A 113 11.19 -32.96 26.18
CA MET A 113 10.19 -32.39 25.27
C MET A 113 10.48 -30.94 24.83
N PRO A 114 9.86 -30.44 23.74
CA PRO A 114 10.26 -29.20 23.07
C PRO A 114 9.67 -27.97 23.76
N GLY A 115 10.55 -27.06 24.20
CA GLY A 115 10.20 -25.68 24.52
C GLY A 115 10.24 -24.81 23.28
N GLU A 116 9.18 -24.02 23.10
CA GLU A 116 9.00 -22.85 22.22
C GLU A 116 10.19 -22.46 21.33
N ALA A 117 10.07 -22.76 20.03
CA ALA A 117 10.93 -22.16 19.01
C ALA A 117 10.48 -20.71 18.79
N ALA A 118 11.24 -19.79 19.39
CA ALA A 118 11.21 -18.37 19.05
C ALA A 118 11.42 -18.19 17.54
N GLU A 119 10.58 -17.36 16.92
CA GLU A 119 10.72 -16.96 15.52
C GLU A 119 12.09 -16.29 15.29
N PRO A 120 12.74 -16.52 14.13
CA PRO A 120 13.96 -15.81 13.79
C PRO A 120 13.61 -14.37 13.46
N GLY A 121 13.79 -13.48 14.44
CA GLY A 121 13.93 -12.05 14.17
C GLY A 121 15.10 -11.82 13.20
N PRO A 122 15.10 -10.72 12.42
CA PRO A 122 16.24 -10.39 11.58
C PRO A 122 17.48 -10.32 12.45
N SER A 123 18.41 -11.26 12.23
CA SER A 123 19.71 -11.29 12.88
C SER A 123 20.54 -10.13 12.35
N LEU A 124 20.27 -8.93 12.85
CA LEU A 124 21.26 -7.86 12.88
C LEU A 124 22.32 -8.32 13.85
N SER A 125 23.43 -8.79 13.29
CA SER A 125 24.66 -9.09 14.02
C SER A 125 24.90 -7.96 15.02
N SER A 126 24.75 -8.29 16.31
CA SER A 126 25.19 -7.42 17.40
C SER A 126 26.71 -7.35 17.35
N SER A 127 27.24 -6.51 16.47
CA SER A 127 28.62 -6.09 16.59
C SER A 127 28.68 -5.19 17.83
N SER A 128 29.32 -5.72 18.86
CA SER A 128 29.84 -4.92 19.96
C SER A 128 30.52 -3.69 19.37
N ALA A 129 30.07 -2.52 19.78
CA ALA A 129 30.76 -1.25 19.56
C ALA A 129 32.20 -1.38 20.10
N SER A 130 33.11 -1.77 19.22
CA SER A 130 34.55 -1.74 19.46
C SER A 130 35.10 -0.68 18.53
N GLN A 131 35.29 0.49 19.13
CA GLN A 131 36.18 1.60 18.75
C GLN A 131 36.98 1.36 17.46
N ARG A 132 36.47 1.88 16.33
CA ARG A 132 37.25 2.05 15.10
C ARG A 132 37.40 3.54 14.80
N PRO A 133 38.58 4.02 14.36
CA PRO A 133 38.78 5.43 14.03
C PRO A 133 37.86 5.86 12.88
N LEU A 134 37.38 7.11 12.96
CA LEU A 134 36.42 7.79 12.06
C LEU A 134 36.72 7.71 10.56
N THR A 135 37.93 7.29 10.17
CA THR A 135 38.40 7.19 8.78
C THR A 135 38.57 5.75 8.26
N SER A 136 38.30 4.73 9.08
CA SER A 136 38.58 3.33 8.72
C SER A 136 37.45 2.59 8.01
N THR A 137 36.22 3.08 8.05
CA THR A 137 35.08 2.47 7.35
C THR A 137 35.09 2.85 5.87
N PRO A 138 35.00 1.88 4.92
CA PRO A 138 34.85 2.17 3.50
C PRO A 138 33.63 3.05 3.19
N LEU A 139 33.72 3.92 2.17
CA LEU A 139 32.61 4.80 1.76
C LEU A 139 31.37 3.99 1.37
N GLN A 140 31.55 2.88 0.64
CA GLN A 140 30.45 2.01 0.23
C GLN A 140 29.69 1.43 1.43
N GLU A 141 30.40 0.97 2.47
CA GLU A 141 29.77 0.44 3.68
C GLU A 141 28.93 1.51 4.40
N LEU A 142 29.42 2.75 4.46
CA LEU A 142 28.66 3.87 5.04
C LEU A 142 27.41 4.22 4.22
N LEU A 143 27.50 4.17 2.89
CA LEU A 143 26.36 4.41 2.00
C LEU A 143 25.30 3.30 2.15
N ASP A 144 25.74 2.04 2.15
CA ASP A 144 24.86 0.89 2.32
C ASP A 144 24.18 0.94 3.70
N GLU A 145 24.92 1.30 4.76
CA GLU A 145 24.37 1.46 6.11
C GLU A 145 23.37 2.61 6.20
N ALA A 146 23.68 3.78 5.59
CA ALA A 146 22.76 4.91 5.54
C ALA A 146 21.43 4.53 4.86
N LEU A 147 21.50 3.86 3.70
CA LEU A 147 20.33 3.40 2.97
C LEU A 147 19.53 2.35 3.74
N GLN A 148 20.20 1.39 4.37
CA GLN A 148 19.53 0.37 5.19
C GLN A 148 18.82 1.00 6.40
N LEU A 149 19.45 1.97 7.06
CA LEU A 149 18.87 2.70 8.19
C LEU A 149 17.68 3.56 7.75
N SER A 150 17.80 4.29 6.63
CA SER A 150 16.67 5.05 6.06
C SER A 150 15.51 4.11 5.71
N LYS A 151 15.77 2.97 5.04
CA LYS A 151 14.75 1.96 4.76
C LYS A 151 14.09 1.46 6.05
N ALA A 152 14.87 1.17 7.09
CA ALA A 152 14.36 0.68 8.36
C ALA A 152 13.46 1.71 9.08
N LEU A 153 13.82 2.99 9.03
CA LEU A 153 13.11 4.08 9.70
C LEU A 153 11.86 4.55 8.94
N HIS A 154 11.93 4.60 7.60
CA HIS A 154 10.91 5.27 6.78
C HIS A 154 9.95 4.32 6.06
N MET A 155 10.30 3.04 5.87
CA MET A 155 9.46 2.14 5.09
C MET A 155 8.32 1.52 5.90
N PRO A 156 7.10 1.38 5.33
CA PRO A 156 5.93 0.84 6.04
C PRO A 156 6.17 -0.55 6.65
N ARG A 157 6.94 -1.41 5.96
CA ARG A 157 7.24 -2.79 6.36
C ARG A 157 7.93 -2.88 7.72
N THR A 158 8.88 -1.99 7.96
CA THR A 158 9.77 -2.01 9.13
C THR A 158 9.27 -1.08 10.22
N ALA A 159 8.81 0.12 9.85
CA ALA A 159 8.40 1.15 10.80
C ALA A 159 7.27 0.69 11.74
N ARG A 160 6.32 -0.12 11.24
CA ARG A 160 5.17 -0.58 12.04
C ARG A 160 5.50 -1.60 13.14
N LYS A 161 6.63 -2.30 13.03
CA LYS A 161 7.02 -3.37 13.98
C LYS A 161 8.01 -2.89 15.04
N MET A 162 8.50 -1.66 14.91
CA MET A 162 9.60 -1.16 15.71
C MET A 162 9.09 -0.54 17.01
N GLY A 163 9.63 -0.95 18.16
CA GLY A 163 9.38 -0.29 19.42
C GLY A 163 10.08 1.08 19.49
N LEU A 164 9.50 2.04 20.23
CA LEU A 164 10.01 3.42 20.29
C LEU A 164 11.50 3.52 20.65
N ARG A 165 11.98 2.73 21.63
CA ARG A 165 13.41 2.69 22.00
C ARG A 165 14.33 2.22 20.87
N GLN A 166 13.87 1.24 20.09
CA GLN A 166 14.63 0.75 18.95
C GLN A 166 14.66 1.81 17.84
N GLN A 167 13.55 2.51 17.63
CA GLN A 167 13.46 3.61 16.68
C GLN A 167 14.40 4.76 17.04
N GLU A 168 14.41 5.21 18.29
CA GLU A 168 15.34 6.24 18.79
C GLU A 168 16.81 5.82 18.59
N LYS A 169 17.14 4.55 18.88
CA LYS A 169 18.49 4.01 18.66
C LYS A 169 18.88 4.03 17.18
N LEU A 170 18.01 3.56 16.28
CA LEU A 170 18.28 3.57 14.84
C LEU A 170 18.37 5.00 14.29
N HIS A 171 17.59 5.93 14.83
CA HIS A 171 17.64 7.35 14.45
C HIS A 171 18.98 7.97 14.82
N ALA A 172 19.48 7.70 16.04
CA ALA A 172 20.80 8.16 16.48
C ALA A 172 21.93 7.56 15.62
N GLN A 173 21.83 6.27 15.27
CA GLN A 173 22.77 5.62 14.36
C GLN A 173 22.73 6.24 12.96
N HIS A 174 21.53 6.50 12.43
CA HIS A 174 21.35 7.13 11.12
C HIS A 174 21.99 8.53 11.08
N HIS A 175 21.75 9.34 12.10
CA HIS A 175 22.36 10.66 12.24
C HIS A 175 23.89 10.59 12.27
N LEU A 176 24.46 9.65 13.02
CA LEU A 176 25.91 9.46 13.06
C LEU A 176 26.49 9.11 11.69
N VAL A 177 25.86 8.18 10.96
CA VAL A 177 26.32 7.76 9.62
C VAL A 177 26.22 8.92 8.63
N LEU A 178 25.14 9.70 8.65
CA LEU A 178 24.99 10.88 7.80
C LEU A 178 26.07 11.94 8.06
N ILE A 179 26.41 12.20 9.33
CA ILE A 179 27.50 13.12 9.68
C ILE A 179 28.85 12.60 9.16
N GLN A 180 29.11 11.29 9.30
CA GLN A 180 30.34 10.68 8.79
C GLN A 180 30.46 10.78 7.27
N LEU A 181 29.36 10.53 6.54
CA LEU A 181 29.29 10.71 5.09
C LEU A 181 29.56 12.17 4.70
N PHE A 182 28.87 13.12 5.33
CA PHE A 182 29.05 14.54 5.06
C PHE A 182 30.49 15.01 5.32
N HIS A 183 31.08 14.63 6.45
CA HIS A 183 32.45 14.96 6.79
C HIS A 183 33.47 14.40 5.79
N ARG A 184 33.20 13.22 5.23
CA ARG A 184 34.08 12.61 4.23
C ARG A 184 34.10 13.39 2.92
N ILE A 185 32.99 14.03 2.56
CA ILE A 185 32.87 14.71 1.26
C ILE A 185 32.97 16.24 1.32
N GLN A 186 32.84 16.90 2.48
CA GLN A 186 32.83 18.37 2.59
C GLN A 186 34.09 19.08 2.03
N HIS A 187 35.20 18.35 1.97
CA HIS A 187 36.49 18.80 1.45
C HIS A 187 37.03 17.88 0.36
N ALA A 188 36.17 17.05 -0.23
CA ALA A 188 36.59 16.14 -1.28
C ALA A 188 36.98 16.88 -2.56
N VAL A 189 38.04 16.39 -3.18
CA VAL A 189 38.54 16.79 -4.50
C VAL A 189 38.34 15.61 -5.46
N ILE A 190 37.73 15.89 -6.61
CA ILE A 190 37.39 14.91 -7.66
C ILE A 190 38.68 14.27 -8.20
N ASP A 191 38.68 12.95 -8.36
CA ASP A 191 39.78 12.08 -8.82
C ASP A 191 41.03 12.02 -7.91
N GLU A 192 41.19 12.94 -6.97
CA GLU A 192 42.26 12.89 -5.96
C GLU A 192 41.82 12.10 -4.72
N THR A 193 40.63 12.39 -4.21
CA THR A 193 40.13 11.83 -2.94
C THR A 193 38.90 10.95 -3.11
N ILE A 194 38.12 11.18 -4.16
CA ILE A 194 36.88 10.47 -4.47
C ILE A 194 36.64 10.50 -5.99
N THR A 195 36.04 9.44 -6.52
CA THR A 195 35.62 9.43 -7.93
C THR A 195 34.39 10.31 -8.14
N LEU A 196 34.19 10.83 -9.35
CA LEU A 196 33.04 11.67 -9.66
C LEU A 196 31.70 10.97 -9.37
N ASN A 197 31.56 9.71 -9.79
CA ASN A 197 30.35 8.91 -9.54
C ASN A 197 30.09 8.78 -8.03
N ALA A 198 31.08 8.34 -7.26
CA ALA A 198 30.92 8.19 -5.81
C ALA A 198 30.59 9.52 -5.12
N LEU A 199 31.13 10.65 -5.60
CA LEU A 199 30.79 11.98 -5.10
C LEU A 199 29.34 12.35 -5.41
N ILE A 200 28.88 12.15 -6.65
CA ILE A 200 27.50 12.43 -7.08
C ILE A 200 26.54 11.56 -6.27
N TYR A 201 26.79 10.26 -6.17
CA TYR A 201 25.94 9.35 -5.43
C TYR A 201 25.89 9.68 -3.92
N THR A 202 27.03 10.04 -3.32
CA THR A 202 27.05 10.43 -1.90
C THR A 202 26.27 11.73 -1.66
N TRP A 203 26.43 12.73 -2.53
CA TRP A 203 25.61 13.94 -2.46
C TRP A 203 24.13 13.66 -2.73
N PHE A 204 23.82 12.74 -3.63
CA PHE A 204 22.45 12.31 -3.88
C PHE A 204 21.82 11.75 -2.59
N VAL A 205 22.48 10.82 -1.90
CA VAL A 205 22.00 10.27 -0.62
C VAL A 205 21.84 11.37 0.43
N LEU A 206 22.85 12.23 0.62
CA LEU A 206 22.80 13.30 1.63
C LEU A 206 21.73 14.36 1.34
N ILE A 207 21.45 14.65 0.07
CA ILE A 207 20.43 15.63 -0.32
C ILE A 207 19.03 15.06 -0.15
N HIS A 208 18.83 13.77 -0.41
CA HIS A 208 17.57 13.07 -0.12
C HIS A 208 17.30 12.98 1.39
N GLU A 209 18.35 12.85 2.21
CA GLU A 209 18.27 12.80 3.67
C GLU A 209 18.60 14.15 4.35
N VAL A 210 18.51 15.27 3.61
CA VAL A 210 18.92 16.58 4.16
C VAL A 210 18.07 17.01 5.36
N SER A 211 16.82 16.58 5.44
CA SER A 211 15.95 16.83 6.60
C SER A 211 16.43 16.14 7.87
N GLU A 212 17.21 15.06 7.75
CA GLU A 212 17.81 14.34 8.86
C GLU A 212 19.24 14.81 9.14
N LEU A 213 20.00 15.16 8.09
CA LEU A 213 21.37 15.67 8.21
C LEU A 213 21.44 17.02 8.96
N ILE A 214 20.54 17.96 8.67
CA ILE A 214 20.57 19.31 9.26
C ILE A 214 20.35 19.28 10.79
N PRO A 215 19.34 18.57 11.33
CA PRO A 215 19.22 18.34 12.77
C PRO A 215 20.44 17.63 13.34
N ALA A 216 20.98 16.62 12.65
CA ALA A 216 22.15 15.87 13.12
C ALA A 216 23.38 16.77 13.31
N LEU A 217 23.60 17.75 12.42
CA LEU A 217 24.71 18.70 12.50
C LEU A 217 24.51 19.83 13.53
N SER A 218 23.26 20.12 13.91
CA SER A 218 22.91 21.25 14.80
C SER A 218 22.65 20.82 16.25
N GLN A 219 22.44 19.54 16.52
CA GLN A 219 22.25 19.01 17.86
C GLN A 219 23.58 18.57 18.49
N PRO A 220 23.86 18.92 19.76
CA PRO A 220 24.98 18.36 20.48
C PRO A 220 24.75 16.85 20.67
N THR A 221 25.59 16.02 20.05
CA THR A 221 25.46 14.56 20.15
C THR A 221 25.85 14.13 21.57
N ILE A 222 24.88 13.66 22.36
CA ILE A 222 25.02 13.49 23.82
C ILE A 222 25.96 12.32 24.21
N ASP A 223 26.25 11.38 23.31
CA ASP A 223 26.93 10.12 23.68
C ASP A 223 28.23 9.80 22.90
N GLY A 224 28.86 10.80 22.28
CA GLY A 224 30.10 10.60 21.51
C GLY A 224 31.28 11.42 22.04
N GLU A 225 32.10 10.86 22.93
CA GLU A 225 33.41 11.43 23.28
C GLU A 225 34.26 11.56 21.99
N GLY A 226 34.40 12.79 21.48
CA GLY A 226 35.12 13.11 20.24
C GLY A 226 34.28 13.82 19.16
N LEU A 227 32.97 13.98 19.35
CA LEU A 227 32.08 14.67 18.39
C LEU A 227 31.77 16.15 18.75
N GLU A 228 32.23 16.64 19.90
CA GLU A 228 31.97 18.02 20.37
C GLU A 228 32.57 19.12 19.47
N GLU A 229 33.57 18.81 18.65
CA GLU A 229 34.23 19.78 17.75
C GLU A 229 33.41 20.10 16.49
N TRP A 230 32.35 19.32 16.21
CA TRP A 230 31.67 19.31 14.90
C TRP A 230 30.22 19.82 14.94
N VAL A 231 29.73 20.14 16.14
CA VAL A 231 28.37 20.65 16.34
C VAL A 231 28.33 22.10 15.88
N VAL A 232 27.53 22.36 14.86
CA VAL A 232 27.30 23.72 14.40
C VAL A 232 26.31 24.39 15.36
N ARG A 233 26.60 25.63 15.77
CA ARG A 233 25.89 26.31 16.87
C ARG A 233 24.42 26.63 16.57
N SER A 234 23.99 26.58 15.31
CA SER A 234 22.61 26.81 14.90
C SER A 234 22.21 25.99 13.67
N GLU A 235 20.91 25.78 13.48
CA GLU A 235 20.34 25.14 12.29
C GLU A 235 20.68 25.93 11.01
N GLU A 236 20.68 27.27 11.07
CA GLU A 236 21.02 28.13 9.95
C GLU A 236 22.49 27.96 9.51
N ASP A 237 23.41 27.87 10.47
CA ASP A 237 24.82 27.62 10.18
C ASP A 237 25.03 26.22 9.59
N ALA A 238 24.27 25.21 10.06
CA ALA A 238 24.32 23.85 9.50
C ALA A 238 23.85 23.83 8.04
N ILE A 239 22.73 24.50 7.73
CA ILE A 239 22.23 24.66 6.36
C ILE A 239 23.29 25.32 5.48
N ARG A 240 23.90 26.41 5.95
CA ARG A 240 24.96 27.11 5.22
C ARG A 240 26.19 26.23 4.99
N THR A 241 26.62 25.48 6.00
CA THR A 241 27.81 24.61 5.91
C THR A 241 27.61 23.50 4.89
N VAL A 242 26.43 22.87 4.89
CA VAL A 242 26.08 21.84 3.90
C VAL A 242 26.03 22.44 2.50
N PHE A 243 25.41 23.62 2.34
CA PHE A 243 25.29 24.27 1.04
C PHE A 243 26.65 24.77 0.49
N ASP A 244 27.49 25.38 1.32
CA ASP A 244 28.83 25.84 0.93
C ASP A 244 29.71 24.64 0.51
N SER A 245 29.57 23.51 1.20
CA SER A 245 30.27 22.27 0.86
C SER A 245 29.79 21.69 -0.47
N LEU A 246 28.47 21.57 -0.67
CA LEU A 246 27.87 21.15 -1.94
C LEU A 246 28.34 22.02 -3.11
N THR A 247 28.36 23.34 -2.89
CA THR A 247 28.78 24.33 -3.89
C THR A 247 30.24 24.13 -4.27
N ARG A 248 31.12 24.02 -3.26
CA ARG A 248 32.56 23.86 -3.47
C ARG A 248 32.91 22.56 -4.18
N THR A 249 32.31 21.44 -3.77
CA THR A 249 32.73 20.12 -4.25
C THR A 249 32.02 19.66 -5.52
N LEU A 250 30.80 20.15 -5.78
CA LEU A 250 30.00 19.70 -6.92
C LEU A 250 29.50 20.87 -7.78
N LEU A 251 28.71 21.80 -7.24
CA LEU A 251 27.99 22.78 -8.09
C LEU A 251 28.93 23.69 -8.89
N THR A 252 30.08 24.07 -8.34
CA THR A 252 31.07 24.90 -9.07
C THR A 252 31.56 24.19 -10.33
N HIS A 253 31.74 22.86 -10.28
CA HIS A 253 32.20 22.05 -11.41
C HIS A 253 31.11 21.78 -12.45
N VAL A 254 29.84 21.83 -12.04
CA VAL A 254 28.67 21.65 -12.91
C VAL A 254 28.25 22.96 -13.58
N VAL A 255 28.21 24.06 -12.81
CA VAL A 255 27.55 25.31 -13.20
C VAL A 255 28.54 26.39 -13.65
N CYS A 256 29.79 26.35 -13.18
CA CYS A 256 30.74 27.45 -13.39
C CYS A 256 31.99 27.08 -14.19
N ALA A 257 32.40 25.80 -14.19
CA ALA A 257 33.68 25.37 -14.76
C ALA A 257 33.54 24.31 -15.86
N ASP A 258 32.31 23.93 -16.24
CA ASP A 258 31.94 22.92 -17.27
C ASP A 258 32.77 21.62 -17.22
N THR A 259 33.36 21.31 -16.05
CA THR A 259 34.36 20.26 -15.91
C THR A 259 33.72 18.89 -16.03
N ILE A 260 32.52 18.75 -15.45
CA ILE A 260 31.72 17.53 -15.54
C ILE A 260 31.17 17.36 -16.95
N ALA A 261 30.74 18.45 -17.61
CA ALA A 261 30.27 18.40 -18.98
C ALA A 261 31.34 17.90 -19.95
N ALA A 262 32.55 18.47 -19.88
CA ALA A 262 33.68 18.04 -20.71
C ALA A 262 34.07 16.57 -20.50
N ARG A 263 33.94 16.06 -19.27
CA ARG A 263 34.23 14.65 -18.96
C ARG A 263 33.16 13.71 -19.51
N TRP A 264 31.89 14.04 -19.31
CA TRP A 264 30.76 13.21 -19.73
C TRP A 264 30.55 13.18 -21.25
N GLU A 265 31.06 14.17 -21.99
CA GLU A 265 31.20 14.09 -23.45
C GLU A 265 32.15 12.98 -23.89
N GLN A 266 33.19 12.66 -23.11
CA GLN A 266 34.21 11.65 -23.45
C GLN A 266 33.84 10.26 -22.93
N GLU A 267 33.41 10.16 -21.67
CA GLU A 267 33.22 8.89 -20.96
C GLU A 267 31.79 8.35 -21.06
N HIS A 268 30.82 9.20 -21.45
CA HIS A 268 29.38 8.91 -21.46
C HIS A 268 28.84 8.39 -20.11
N PRO A 269 28.08 9.20 -19.36
CA PRO A 269 27.62 8.79 -18.04
C PRO A 269 26.57 7.69 -18.10
N SER A 270 26.47 6.95 -17.00
CA SER A 270 25.37 6.02 -16.76
C SER A 270 24.05 6.78 -16.59
N LEU A 271 22.92 6.07 -16.76
CA LEU A 271 21.61 6.68 -16.58
C LEU A 271 21.40 7.15 -15.14
N GLU A 272 21.86 6.35 -14.18
CA GLU A 272 21.80 6.61 -12.74
C GLU A 272 22.58 7.87 -12.37
N GLU A 273 23.82 8.02 -12.86
CA GLU A 273 24.66 9.21 -12.60
C GLU A 273 23.98 10.51 -13.04
N VAL A 274 23.32 10.49 -14.21
CA VAL A 274 22.58 11.66 -14.72
C VAL A 274 21.34 11.94 -13.87
N ILE A 275 20.59 10.89 -13.49
CA ILE A 275 19.41 11.03 -12.62
C ILE A 275 19.80 11.64 -11.27
N GLU A 276 20.87 11.14 -10.67
CA GLU A 276 21.39 11.60 -9.38
C GLU A 276 21.81 13.05 -9.42
N LEU A 277 22.59 13.45 -10.44
CA LEU A 277 22.99 14.84 -10.61
C LEU A 277 21.77 15.75 -10.80
N MET A 278 20.83 15.36 -11.66
CA MET A 278 19.61 16.13 -11.89
C MET A 278 18.76 16.24 -10.63
N SER A 279 18.70 15.19 -9.82
CA SER A 279 18.04 15.21 -8.50
C SER A 279 18.62 16.28 -7.60
N ILE A 280 19.96 16.35 -7.50
CA ILE A 280 20.68 17.31 -6.67
C ILE A 280 20.43 18.74 -7.17
N LEU A 281 20.56 18.99 -8.48
CA LEU A 281 20.37 20.32 -9.07
C LEU A 281 18.92 20.82 -8.92
N LEU A 282 17.94 19.91 -9.03
CA LEU A 282 16.53 20.24 -8.95
C LEU A 282 15.98 20.26 -7.52
N HIS A 283 16.78 19.85 -6.52
CA HIS A 283 16.35 19.76 -5.14
C HIS A 283 15.98 21.15 -4.56
N PRO A 284 14.92 21.28 -3.74
CA PRO A 284 14.50 22.56 -3.20
C PRO A 284 15.57 23.21 -2.31
N PHE A 285 16.35 22.38 -1.61
CA PHE A 285 17.51 22.83 -0.82
C PHE A 285 18.51 23.59 -1.70
N THR A 286 18.97 22.96 -2.80
CA THR A 286 19.93 23.54 -3.74
C THR A 286 19.40 24.82 -4.37
N LYS A 287 18.15 24.81 -4.84
CA LYS A 287 17.53 26.00 -5.46
C LYS A 287 17.38 27.16 -4.48
N LYS A 288 16.94 26.89 -3.26
CA LYS A 288 16.78 27.92 -2.23
C LYS A 288 18.14 28.48 -1.81
N GLY A 289 19.15 27.63 -1.66
CA GLY A 289 20.51 28.07 -1.32
C GLY A 289 21.13 28.96 -2.39
N LEU A 290 21.02 28.57 -3.66
CA LEU A 290 21.51 29.39 -4.79
C LEU A 290 20.84 30.78 -4.82
N ARG A 291 19.51 30.83 -4.61
CA ARG A 291 18.76 32.10 -4.54
C ARG A 291 19.14 32.97 -3.35
N THR A 292 19.48 32.36 -2.21
CA THR A 292 19.71 33.07 -0.95
C THR A 292 21.13 33.62 -0.85
N TRP A 293 22.13 32.83 -1.24
CA TRP A 293 23.55 33.16 -1.00
C TRP A 293 24.34 33.52 -2.26
N HIS A 294 23.80 33.26 -3.46
CA HIS A 294 24.43 33.59 -4.74
C HIS A 294 23.58 34.51 -5.62
N ALA A 295 22.80 35.42 -5.01
CA ALA A 295 21.95 36.38 -5.72
C ALA A 295 22.68 37.33 -6.70
N THR A 296 24.02 37.44 -6.60
CA THR A 296 24.87 38.24 -7.51
C THR A 296 25.32 37.50 -8.75
N THR A 297 25.21 36.16 -8.78
CA THR A 297 25.48 35.35 -9.97
C THR A 297 24.15 35.17 -10.70
N SER A 298 24.07 35.52 -11.99
CA SER A 298 22.83 35.31 -12.75
C SER A 298 22.42 33.83 -12.67
N LEU A 299 21.12 33.54 -12.60
CA LEU A 299 20.60 32.16 -12.62
C LEU A 299 20.78 31.48 -14.00
N GLY A 300 21.21 32.25 -15.02
CA GLY A 300 21.39 31.77 -16.40
C GLY A 300 22.23 30.49 -16.53
N PRO A 301 23.41 30.38 -15.87
CA PRO A 301 24.23 29.17 -15.94
C PRO A 301 23.53 27.93 -15.37
N LEU A 302 22.64 28.09 -14.37
CA LEU A 302 21.88 26.95 -13.84
C LEU A 302 20.82 26.47 -14.84
N GLU A 303 20.12 27.38 -15.51
CA GLU A 303 19.13 27.02 -16.53
C GLU A 303 19.79 26.31 -17.72
N GLU A 304 20.96 26.79 -18.15
CA GLU A 304 21.78 26.14 -19.18
C GLU A 304 22.25 24.75 -18.74
N SER A 305 22.78 24.59 -17.52
CA SER A 305 23.17 23.28 -16.99
C SER A 305 21.98 22.32 -16.85
N LEU A 306 20.79 22.82 -16.51
CA LEU A 306 19.57 21.99 -16.42
C LEU A 306 19.10 21.51 -17.80
N LEU A 307 19.20 22.36 -18.82
CA LEU A 307 18.85 21.97 -20.19
C LEU A 307 19.86 20.95 -20.74
N TRP A 308 21.16 21.20 -20.55
CA TRP A 308 22.22 20.24 -20.89
C TRP A 308 22.02 18.89 -20.18
N GLY A 309 21.75 18.91 -18.88
CA GLY A 309 21.50 17.70 -18.10
C GLY A 309 20.23 16.96 -18.56
N TYR A 310 19.20 17.67 -19.03
CA TYR A 310 18.01 17.07 -19.63
C TYR A 310 18.32 16.40 -20.98
N ASP A 311 19.08 17.04 -21.86
CA ASP A 311 19.48 16.45 -23.14
C ASP A 311 20.34 15.20 -22.96
N LEU A 312 21.23 15.24 -21.96
CA LEU A 312 22.04 14.10 -21.56
C LEU A 312 21.18 12.97 -21.00
N LEU A 313 20.19 13.30 -20.18
CA LEU A 313 19.23 12.34 -19.65
C LEU A 313 18.43 11.65 -20.77
N GLN A 314 17.92 12.42 -21.74
CA GLN A 314 17.21 11.88 -22.89
C GLN A 314 18.11 10.97 -23.74
N SER A 315 19.38 11.34 -23.91
CA SER A 315 20.37 10.53 -24.62
C SER A 315 20.68 9.23 -23.87
N ALA A 316 20.89 9.29 -22.55
CA ALA A 316 21.13 8.11 -21.72
C ALA A 316 19.93 7.16 -21.69
N LEU A 317 18.71 7.71 -21.59
CA LEU A 317 17.45 6.95 -21.68
C LEU A 317 17.32 6.23 -23.02
N LEU A 318 17.58 6.92 -24.13
CA LEU A 318 17.48 6.32 -25.46
C LEU A 318 18.47 5.17 -25.63
N ARG A 319 19.73 5.35 -25.18
CA ARG A 319 20.73 4.27 -25.17
C ARG A 319 20.24 3.06 -24.38
N ARG A 320 19.74 3.27 -23.16
CA ARG A 320 19.21 2.18 -22.31
C ARG A 320 18.08 1.41 -22.99
N ILE A 321 17.11 2.11 -23.59
CA ILE A 321 16.00 1.49 -24.33
C ILE A 321 16.55 0.61 -25.46
N THR A 322 17.45 1.15 -26.29
CA THR A 322 18.02 0.39 -27.41
C THR A 322 18.76 -0.86 -26.97
N THR A 323 19.53 -0.81 -25.87
CA THR A 323 20.23 -1.98 -25.32
C THR A 323 19.27 -3.07 -24.85
N VAL A 324 18.13 -2.69 -24.25
CA VAL A 324 17.13 -3.66 -23.80
C VAL A 324 16.39 -4.29 -24.98
N GLU A 325 16.09 -3.52 -26.03
CA GLU A 325 15.45 -4.05 -27.24
C GLU A 325 16.36 -5.05 -27.97
N THR A 326 17.65 -4.75 -28.14
CA THR A 326 18.59 -5.66 -28.82
C THR A 326 18.84 -6.96 -28.06
N THR A 327 18.95 -6.90 -26.72
CA THR A 327 19.11 -8.10 -25.88
C THR A 327 17.85 -8.97 -25.88
N SER A 328 16.66 -8.37 -26.05
CA SER A 328 15.42 -9.13 -26.21
C SER A 328 15.31 -9.85 -27.56
N GLU A 329 15.90 -9.31 -28.64
CA GLU A 329 15.88 -9.93 -29.97
C GLU A 329 16.89 -11.08 -30.09
N GLU A 330 18.09 -10.93 -29.54
CA GLU A 330 19.10 -12.01 -29.51
C GLU A 330 18.60 -13.25 -28.75
N SER A 331 17.79 -13.06 -27.70
CA SER A 331 17.16 -14.16 -26.96
C SER A 331 16.02 -14.88 -27.72
N ARG A 332 15.54 -14.32 -28.84
CA ARG A 332 14.51 -14.92 -29.69
C ARG A 332 15.06 -15.74 -30.85
N ASP A 333 16.28 -15.43 -31.32
CA ASP A 333 16.88 -16.07 -32.50
C ASP A 333 17.66 -17.38 -32.19
N GLU A 334 17.86 -17.76 -30.92
CA GLU A 334 18.38 -19.09 -30.54
C GLU A 334 17.27 -20.19 -30.42
N GLY A 335 16.11 -19.98 -31.04
CA GLY A 335 15.01 -20.94 -31.07
C GLY A 335 15.09 -21.94 -32.22
N ASP A 336 15.96 -22.93 -32.15
CA ASP A 336 16.02 -24.04 -33.11
C ASP A 336 14.76 -24.94 -32.96
N PRO A 337 13.92 -25.15 -34.00
CA PRO A 337 12.56 -25.70 -33.84
C PRO A 337 12.47 -27.24 -33.99
N VAL A 338 13.50 -28.02 -33.62
CA VAL A 338 13.47 -29.49 -33.76
C VAL A 338 14.21 -30.21 -32.61
N ALA A 339 13.63 -30.27 -31.41
CA ALA A 339 14.00 -31.27 -30.40
C ALA A 339 12.86 -31.51 -29.40
N THR A 340 11.88 -32.30 -29.84
CA THR A 340 10.85 -32.87 -28.97
C THR A 340 11.44 -34.02 -28.16
N CYS A 341 11.07 -34.06 -26.88
CA CYS A 341 11.17 -35.18 -25.92
C CYS A 341 12.34 -35.18 -24.92
N ALA A 342 11.95 -34.89 -23.67
CA ALA A 342 12.49 -35.45 -22.43
C ALA A 342 13.96 -35.10 -22.08
N SER A 343 14.16 -33.93 -21.46
CA SER A 343 14.98 -33.75 -20.26
C SER A 343 15.09 -32.26 -19.91
N THR A 344 15.36 -31.99 -18.63
CA THR A 344 15.72 -30.70 -18.03
C THR A 344 14.62 -29.67 -17.75
N SER A 345 14.28 -29.63 -16.46
CA SER A 345 13.89 -28.44 -15.71
C SER A 345 14.78 -27.24 -16.06
N THR A 346 14.24 -26.26 -16.79
CA THR A 346 14.55 -24.80 -16.75
C THR A 346 13.86 -24.08 -17.92
N ALA A 347 12.66 -24.54 -18.33
CA ALA A 347 11.89 -23.85 -19.35
C ALA A 347 11.20 -22.61 -18.77
N GLY A 348 11.68 -21.43 -19.16
CA GLY A 348 10.83 -20.24 -19.32
C GLY A 348 10.84 -19.21 -18.20
N VAL A 349 12.01 -18.74 -17.75
CA VAL A 349 12.10 -17.38 -17.18
C VAL A 349 12.73 -16.50 -18.25
N SER A 350 11.92 -15.97 -19.17
CA SER A 350 12.29 -14.73 -19.88
C SER A 350 12.54 -13.70 -18.79
N THR A 351 13.79 -13.46 -18.40
CA THR A 351 14.14 -12.49 -17.36
C THR A 351 13.73 -11.12 -17.88
N THR A 352 12.57 -10.63 -17.44
CA THR A 352 12.23 -9.22 -17.47
C THR A 352 13.28 -8.53 -16.62
N MET A 353 14.35 -8.09 -17.27
CA MET A 353 15.47 -7.40 -16.64
C MET A 353 14.95 -6.16 -15.93
N GLU A 354 15.44 -5.90 -14.73
CA GLU A 354 15.18 -4.64 -14.05
C GLU A 354 15.80 -3.50 -14.86
N TRP A 355 14.99 -2.54 -15.27
CA TRP A 355 15.44 -1.45 -16.13
C TRP A 355 16.25 -0.43 -15.34
N LEU A 356 15.72 -0.07 -14.17
CA LEU A 356 16.19 0.97 -13.26
C LEU A 356 15.62 0.65 -11.88
N ASP A 357 16.39 0.89 -10.82
CA ASP A 357 15.91 0.75 -9.44
C ASP A 357 14.69 1.66 -9.19
N SER A 358 13.79 1.21 -8.29
CA SER A 358 12.53 1.90 -8.02
C SER A 358 12.73 3.33 -7.49
N LEU A 359 13.78 3.58 -6.71
CA LEU A 359 14.14 4.92 -6.22
C LEU A 359 14.57 5.82 -7.38
N HIS A 360 15.52 5.38 -8.21
CA HIS A 360 15.97 6.16 -9.36
C HIS A 360 14.84 6.44 -10.35
N LEU A 361 13.91 5.51 -10.54
CA LEU A 361 12.72 5.72 -11.37
C LEU A 361 11.81 6.81 -10.80
N GLN A 362 11.60 6.82 -9.49
CA GLN A 362 10.83 7.85 -8.80
C GLN A 362 11.50 9.22 -8.96
N VAL A 363 12.81 9.28 -8.72
CA VAL A 363 13.60 10.50 -8.84
C VAL A 363 13.62 11.04 -10.26
N LEU A 364 13.73 10.16 -11.26
CA LEU A 364 13.67 10.51 -12.67
C LEU A 364 12.37 11.26 -13.01
N LEU A 365 11.22 10.75 -12.57
CA LEU A 365 9.92 11.37 -12.87
C LEU A 365 9.70 12.67 -12.09
N ASP A 366 10.21 12.75 -10.87
CA ASP A 366 10.24 14.00 -10.10
C ASP A 366 11.06 15.06 -10.83
N ALA A 367 12.25 14.69 -11.30
CA ALA A 367 13.15 15.55 -12.06
C ALA A 367 12.49 15.99 -13.37
N ALA A 368 11.95 15.07 -14.16
CA ALA A 368 11.24 15.36 -15.41
C ALA A 368 10.13 16.38 -15.19
N GLY A 369 9.27 16.18 -14.20
CA GLY A 369 8.18 17.11 -13.94
C GLY A 369 8.65 18.49 -13.48
N ARG A 370 9.76 18.58 -12.73
CA ARG A 370 10.34 19.88 -12.35
C ARG A 370 11.00 20.57 -13.54
N ILE A 371 11.63 19.83 -14.44
CA ILE A 371 12.24 20.39 -15.66
C ILE A 371 11.14 20.94 -16.57
N CYS A 372 10.10 20.17 -16.86
CA CYS A 372 8.97 20.62 -17.68
C CYS A 372 8.36 21.92 -17.16
N THR A 373 8.23 22.08 -15.83
CA THR A 373 7.72 23.34 -15.23
C THR A 373 8.67 24.52 -15.38
N LEU A 374 9.98 24.29 -15.49
CA LEU A 374 11.01 25.35 -15.52
C LEU A 374 11.38 25.75 -16.95
N THR A 375 11.57 24.77 -17.84
CA THR A 375 12.13 24.99 -19.18
C THR A 375 11.07 24.99 -20.28
N SER A 376 9.79 24.79 -19.94
CA SER A 376 8.68 24.63 -20.91
C SER A 376 8.88 23.49 -21.91
N VAL A 377 9.78 22.56 -21.63
CA VAL A 377 10.03 21.37 -22.45
C VAL A 377 8.91 20.36 -22.25
N GLU A 378 8.43 19.77 -23.34
CA GLU A 378 7.39 18.73 -23.30
C GLU A 378 7.92 17.44 -22.66
N ALA A 379 7.10 16.83 -21.80
CA ALA A 379 7.43 15.56 -21.16
C ALA A 379 7.34 14.40 -22.16
N ASP A 380 8.35 13.52 -22.20
CA ASP A 380 8.33 12.28 -22.98
C ASP A 380 7.51 11.18 -22.27
N LEU A 381 6.21 11.43 -22.16
CA LEU A 381 5.26 10.53 -21.49
C LEU A 381 5.29 9.08 -22.01
N PRO A 382 5.39 8.80 -23.34
CA PRO A 382 5.47 7.43 -23.86
C PRO A 382 6.61 6.61 -23.23
N ARG A 383 7.82 7.17 -23.12
CA ARG A 383 8.95 6.45 -22.51
C ARG A 383 8.74 6.19 -21.03
N TYR A 384 8.22 7.18 -20.31
CA TYR A 384 7.93 7.04 -18.88
C TYR A 384 6.87 5.98 -18.59
N TYR A 385 5.85 5.83 -19.44
CA TYR A 385 4.89 4.73 -19.33
C TYR A 385 5.56 3.36 -19.45
N ILE A 386 6.46 3.18 -20.43
CA ILE A 386 7.18 1.92 -20.63
C ILE A 386 8.00 1.57 -19.40
N MET A 387 8.75 2.53 -18.86
CA MET A 387 9.62 2.31 -17.70
C MET A 387 8.82 1.92 -16.45
N VAL A 388 7.77 2.69 -16.11
CA VAL A 388 6.93 2.40 -14.94
C VAL A 388 6.21 1.06 -15.11
N LYS A 389 5.66 0.78 -16.29
CA LYS A 389 5.01 -0.50 -16.58
C LYS A 389 5.99 -1.66 -16.46
N SER A 390 7.20 -1.53 -17.00
CA SER A 390 8.24 -2.56 -16.94
C SER A 390 8.64 -2.87 -15.49
N GLN A 391 8.88 -1.82 -14.68
CA GLN A 391 9.20 -2.00 -13.26
C GLN A 391 8.04 -2.65 -12.50
N ALA A 392 6.81 -2.24 -12.76
CA ALA A 392 5.63 -2.84 -12.15
C ALA A 392 5.51 -4.35 -12.47
N GLN A 393 5.78 -4.72 -13.73
CA GLN A 393 5.76 -6.10 -14.19
C GLN A 393 6.92 -6.93 -13.60
N HIS A 394 8.11 -6.35 -13.48
CA HIS A 394 9.25 -6.99 -12.83
C HIS A 394 8.93 -7.33 -11.37
N LEU A 395 8.47 -6.35 -10.58
CA LEU A 395 8.10 -6.56 -9.18
C LEU A 395 6.92 -7.53 -9.03
N LEU A 396 5.91 -7.45 -9.91
CA LEU A 396 4.80 -8.39 -9.92
C LEU A 396 5.29 -9.82 -10.15
N LYS A 397 6.24 -10.01 -11.06
CA LYS A 397 6.83 -11.32 -11.33
C LYS A 397 7.57 -11.88 -10.12
N LEU A 398 8.30 -11.05 -9.37
CA LEU A 398 8.93 -11.46 -8.10
C LEU A 398 7.89 -11.98 -7.09
N HIS A 399 6.75 -11.29 -6.96
CA HIS A 399 5.65 -11.79 -6.13
C HIS A 399 5.04 -13.09 -6.66
N GLN A 400 4.88 -13.23 -7.98
CA GLN A 400 4.35 -14.45 -8.61
C GLN A 400 5.30 -15.65 -8.53
N CYS A 401 6.61 -15.43 -8.35
CA CYS A 401 7.57 -16.49 -8.06
C CYS A 401 7.30 -17.12 -6.68
N VAL A 402 6.93 -16.31 -5.69
CA VAL A 402 6.58 -16.77 -4.33
C VAL A 402 5.16 -17.33 -4.27
N ILE A 403 4.25 -16.72 -5.03
CA ILE A 403 2.83 -17.07 -5.12
C ILE A 403 2.53 -17.53 -6.55
N PRO A 404 2.75 -18.81 -6.88
CA PRO A 404 2.46 -19.31 -8.21
C PRO A 404 0.98 -19.10 -8.54
N GLY A 405 0.70 -18.67 -9.78
CA GLY A 405 -0.67 -18.61 -10.28
C GLY A 405 -1.35 -19.99 -10.23
N ALA A 406 -2.67 -19.98 -10.03
CA ALA A 406 -3.45 -21.20 -9.90
C ALA A 406 -3.34 -22.14 -11.11
N ASN A 407 -2.88 -21.68 -12.28
CA ASN A 407 -2.80 -22.47 -13.50
C ASN A 407 -1.84 -23.66 -13.40
N ARG A 408 -0.68 -23.57 -12.72
CA ARG A 408 0.17 -24.76 -12.49
C ARG A 408 -0.52 -25.79 -11.61
N TRP A 409 -1.27 -25.33 -10.61
CA TRP A 409 -1.92 -26.18 -9.62
C TRP A 409 -3.24 -26.79 -10.13
N ARG A 410 -4.04 -26.00 -10.87
CA ARG A 410 -5.23 -26.46 -11.60
C ARG A 410 -4.86 -27.38 -12.75
N HIS A 411 -3.78 -27.10 -13.49
CA HIS A 411 -3.28 -28.02 -14.52
C HIS A 411 -2.95 -29.37 -13.87
N TRP A 412 -2.13 -29.38 -12.82
CA TRP A 412 -1.86 -30.61 -12.04
C TRP A 412 -3.13 -31.32 -11.54
N ARG A 413 -4.11 -30.58 -11.02
CA ARG A 413 -5.39 -31.14 -10.57
C ARG A 413 -6.22 -31.72 -11.72
N HIS A 414 -6.29 -31.03 -12.87
CA HIS A 414 -6.98 -31.51 -14.06
C HIS A 414 -6.31 -32.77 -14.63
N THR A 415 -4.97 -32.77 -14.72
CA THR A 415 -4.19 -33.93 -15.14
C THR A 415 -4.39 -35.14 -14.21
N LEU A 416 -4.50 -34.92 -12.89
CA LEU A 416 -4.83 -35.97 -11.91
C LEU A 416 -6.27 -36.46 -12.02
N THR A 417 -7.27 -35.58 -12.21
CA THR A 417 -8.66 -36.00 -12.38
C THR A 417 -8.93 -36.72 -13.70
N ASP A 418 -8.07 -36.53 -14.71
CA ASP A 418 -8.11 -37.32 -15.94
C ASP A 418 -7.44 -38.69 -15.79
N LEU A 419 -6.56 -38.87 -14.80
CA LEU A 419 -5.97 -40.17 -14.43
C LEU A 419 -6.93 -41.03 -13.57
N ASP A 420 -7.82 -40.41 -12.77
CA ASP A 420 -8.84 -41.11 -11.98
C ASP A 420 -10.05 -41.61 -12.80
N LYS A 421 -10.08 -41.35 -14.12
CA LYS A 421 -11.10 -41.92 -15.02
C LYS A 421 -10.74 -43.36 -15.43
N VAL A 422 -10.65 -44.25 -14.45
CA VAL A 422 -10.94 -45.67 -14.70
C VAL A 422 -12.46 -45.78 -14.77
N PRO A 423 -13.06 -46.24 -15.89
CA PRO A 423 -14.50 -46.33 -16.02
C PRO A 423 -15.02 -47.50 -15.17
N SER A 424 -15.22 -47.28 -13.87
CA SER A 424 -16.02 -48.19 -13.05
C SER A 424 -17.50 -47.90 -13.34
N LYS A 425 -18.24 -48.95 -13.70
CA LYS A 425 -19.61 -48.86 -14.23
C LYS A 425 -20.68 -48.53 -13.17
N GLU A 426 -20.32 -48.17 -11.95
CA GLU A 426 -21.27 -48.02 -10.83
C GLU A 426 -21.35 -46.61 -10.23
N GLU A 427 -20.49 -45.66 -10.61
CA GLU A 427 -20.52 -44.28 -10.08
C GLU A 427 -21.46 -43.31 -10.82
N LYS A 428 -22.42 -43.81 -11.61
CA LYS A 428 -23.48 -42.99 -12.21
C LYS A 428 -24.70 -42.78 -11.31
N ARG A 429 -24.66 -43.14 -10.02
CA ARG A 429 -25.87 -43.08 -9.18
C ARG A 429 -25.79 -42.36 -7.83
N THR A 430 -24.67 -41.78 -7.41
CA THR A 430 -24.60 -41.13 -6.08
C THR A 430 -23.83 -39.80 -5.99
N VAL A 431 -23.40 -39.19 -7.09
CA VAL A 431 -22.76 -37.85 -7.08
C VAL A 431 -23.70 -36.73 -7.59
N PHE A 432 -24.97 -37.04 -7.89
CA PHE A 432 -25.97 -36.06 -8.36
C PHE A 432 -27.08 -35.75 -7.35
N ALA A 433 -26.81 -35.86 -6.05
CA ALA A 433 -27.84 -35.65 -5.01
C ALA A 433 -27.70 -34.36 -4.17
N ASP A 434 -26.65 -33.56 -4.35
CA ASP A 434 -26.49 -32.28 -3.62
C ASP A 434 -26.45 -31.02 -4.51
N ASP A 435 -26.55 -31.19 -5.84
CA ASP A 435 -26.61 -30.09 -6.83
C ASP A 435 -27.96 -30.01 -7.57
N GLN A 436 -28.99 -30.72 -7.10
CA GLN A 436 -30.33 -30.64 -7.67
C GLN A 436 -31.34 -30.17 -6.63
N TYR A 437 -31.39 -28.86 -6.38
CA TYR A 437 -32.61 -28.07 -6.16
C TYR A 437 -32.23 -26.59 -6.05
N GLY A 438 -32.18 -25.92 -7.20
CA GLY A 438 -31.97 -24.48 -7.28
C GLY A 438 -31.13 -24.11 -8.50
N ASP A 439 -31.71 -23.31 -9.38
CA ASP A 439 -30.99 -22.61 -10.44
C ASP A 439 -29.66 -22.02 -9.90
N PRO A 440 -28.48 -22.36 -10.46
CA PRO A 440 -27.18 -21.92 -9.94
C PRO A 440 -27.03 -20.39 -9.93
N GLU A 441 -27.80 -19.65 -10.74
CA GLU A 441 -27.89 -18.20 -10.64
C GLU A 441 -28.78 -17.73 -9.48
N ALA A 442 -29.89 -18.43 -9.20
CA ALA A 442 -30.80 -18.07 -8.10
C ALA A 442 -30.23 -18.38 -6.71
N THR A 443 -29.46 -19.47 -6.56
CA THR A 443 -28.79 -19.83 -5.30
C THR A 443 -27.55 -18.99 -5.02
N THR A 444 -26.85 -18.49 -6.06
CA THR A 444 -25.69 -17.59 -5.88
C THR A 444 -26.07 -16.14 -5.57
N LEU A 445 -27.29 -15.70 -5.91
CA LEU A 445 -27.82 -14.38 -5.52
C LEU A 445 -28.18 -14.27 -4.03
N THR A 446 -28.51 -15.38 -3.37
CA THR A 446 -28.83 -15.38 -1.92
C THR A 446 -27.61 -15.37 -1.01
N ASN A 447 -26.43 -15.74 -1.53
CA ASN A 447 -25.13 -15.61 -0.86
C ASN A 447 -24.05 -15.24 -1.88
N PRO A 448 -23.95 -13.96 -2.29
CA PRO A 448 -22.98 -13.55 -3.31
C PRO A 448 -21.56 -13.74 -2.79
N LYS A 449 -20.85 -14.73 -3.35
CA LYS A 449 -19.42 -14.92 -3.10
C LYS A 449 -18.62 -13.78 -3.75
N ALA A 450 -17.62 -13.28 -3.04
CA ALA A 450 -16.66 -12.30 -3.57
C ALA A 450 -16.08 -12.75 -4.93
N VAL A 451 -15.78 -11.79 -5.80
CA VAL A 451 -15.21 -12.05 -7.12
C VAL A 451 -13.71 -12.33 -6.98
N VAL A 452 -13.26 -13.39 -7.67
CA VAL A 452 -11.85 -13.76 -7.73
C VAL A 452 -11.22 -13.02 -8.91
N LEU A 453 -10.35 -12.05 -8.63
CA LEU A 453 -9.63 -11.27 -9.65
C LEU A 453 -8.35 -12.00 -10.08
N ASP A 454 -7.57 -12.47 -9.11
CA ASP A 454 -6.29 -13.12 -9.33
C ASP A 454 -6.31 -14.53 -8.71
N PRO A 455 -6.39 -15.61 -9.52
CA PRO A 455 -6.45 -16.95 -8.99
C PRO A 455 -5.07 -17.40 -8.47
N THR A 456 -5.00 -17.74 -7.18
CA THR A 456 -3.77 -18.13 -6.48
C THR A 456 -3.79 -19.59 -6.00
N THR A 457 -2.63 -20.07 -5.53
CA THR A 457 -2.52 -21.32 -4.78
C THR A 457 -3.24 -21.26 -3.43
N PRO A 458 -3.58 -22.41 -2.83
CA PRO A 458 -4.15 -22.47 -1.48
C PRO A 458 -3.18 -21.91 -0.42
N PRO A 459 -3.66 -21.50 0.77
CA PRO A 459 -2.80 -21.04 1.86
C PRO A 459 -1.80 -22.13 2.29
N ARG A 460 -0.51 -21.78 2.35
CA ARG A 460 0.60 -22.70 2.69
C ARG A 460 1.44 -22.18 3.87
N GLY A 461 0.88 -21.32 4.70
CA GLY A 461 1.65 -20.54 5.68
C GLY A 461 1.95 -19.14 5.19
N VAL A 462 2.44 -18.32 6.12
CA VAL A 462 2.93 -16.98 5.84
C VAL A 462 4.21 -17.07 5.01
N GLN A 463 4.21 -16.42 3.86
CA GLN A 463 5.35 -16.33 2.96
C GLN A 463 6.07 -14.99 3.14
N HIS A 464 7.33 -14.91 2.72
CA HIS A 464 8.08 -13.67 2.68
C HIS A 464 8.22 -13.18 1.23
N PRO A 465 8.01 -11.87 0.96
CA PRO A 465 8.20 -11.31 -0.37
C PRO A 465 9.69 -11.30 -0.74
N LEU A 466 9.98 -11.48 -2.03
CA LEU A 466 11.33 -11.32 -2.59
C LEU A 466 11.71 -9.85 -2.84
N THR A 467 10.74 -8.94 -2.82
CA THR A 467 10.94 -7.50 -3.00
C THR A 467 11.56 -6.87 -1.76
N GLN A 468 12.35 -5.82 -1.96
CA GLN A 468 12.84 -4.96 -0.89
C GLN A 468 11.69 -4.19 -0.22
N ALA A 469 11.97 -3.59 0.93
CA ALA A 469 10.95 -2.89 1.73
C ALA A 469 10.38 -1.63 1.05
N ASP A 470 11.13 -1.07 0.11
CA ASP A 470 10.89 0.23 -0.52
C ASP A 470 10.48 0.14 -2.00
N ASP A 471 10.66 -1.02 -2.65
CA ASP A 471 10.36 -1.23 -4.08
C ASP A 471 8.94 -0.79 -4.45
N VAL A 472 7.93 -1.35 -3.76
CA VAL A 472 6.51 -1.09 -4.03
C VAL A 472 6.18 0.38 -3.72
N HIS A 473 6.80 0.94 -2.69
CA HIS A 473 6.59 2.32 -2.27
C HIS A 473 7.10 3.31 -3.31
N TYR A 474 8.35 3.18 -3.73
CA TYR A 474 8.93 4.06 -4.74
C TYR A 474 8.33 3.84 -6.13
N CYS A 475 8.02 2.60 -6.52
CA CYS A 475 7.30 2.33 -7.77
C CYS A 475 5.91 2.99 -7.78
N THR A 476 5.22 3.03 -6.63
CA THR A 476 3.92 3.73 -6.51
C THR A 476 4.08 5.24 -6.59
N LYS A 477 5.10 5.81 -5.94
CA LYS A 477 5.42 7.25 -6.05
C LYS A 477 5.79 7.65 -7.48
N ALA A 478 6.61 6.84 -8.15
CA ALA A 478 6.95 7.01 -9.56
C ALA A 478 5.68 7.04 -10.43
N PHE A 479 4.80 6.05 -10.25
CA PHE A 479 3.54 6.01 -10.98
C PHE A 479 2.67 7.22 -10.69
N MET A 480 2.51 7.64 -9.44
CA MET A 480 1.78 8.87 -9.10
C MET A 480 2.34 10.09 -9.81
N ARG A 481 3.67 10.24 -9.81
CA ARG A 481 4.31 11.36 -10.49
C ARG A 481 4.06 11.33 -12.00
N LEU A 482 4.03 10.14 -12.59
CA LEU A 482 3.62 9.95 -13.98
C LEU A 482 2.17 10.39 -14.22
N LEU A 483 1.23 10.05 -13.33
CA LEU A 483 -0.17 10.52 -13.43
C LEU A 483 -0.28 12.05 -13.37
N GLU A 484 0.48 12.69 -12.49
CA GLU A 484 0.55 14.16 -12.39
C GLU A 484 1.10 14.80 -13.68
N LEU A 485 2.12 14.18 -14.28
CA LEU A 485 2.67 14.60 -15.57
C LEU A 485 1.64 14.44 -16.69
N SER A 486 0.90 13.34 -16.70
CA SER A 486 -0.18 13.11 -17.68
C SER A 486 -1.33 14.10 -17.53
N LEU A 487 -1.71 14.47 -16.30
CA LEU A 487 -2.71 15.51 -16.04
C LEU A 487 -2.25 16.89 -16.52
N SER A 488 -0.97 17.21 -16.33
CA SER A 488 -0.41 18.54 -16.59
C SER A 488 -0.04 18.74 -18.06
N TYR A 489 0.48 17.70 -18.72
CA TYR A 489 1.09 17.78 -20.06
C TYR A 489 0.49 16.78 -21.06
N GLY A 490 -0.42 15.90 -20.65
CA GLY A 490 -1.13 15.01 -21.56
C GLY A 490 -1.96 15.82 -22.57
N VAL A 491 -1.88 15.43 -23.85
CA VAL A 491 -2.70 16.04 -24.90
C VAL A 491 -4.16 15.75 -24.59
N ARG A 492 -4.91 16.79 -24.21
CA ARG A 492 -6.35 16.67 -23.94
C ARG A 492 -7.07 16.16 -25.20
N PRO A 493 -8.02 15.21 -25.08
CA PRO A 493 -8.85 14.78 -26.19
C PRO A 493 -9.86 15.88 -26.54
N SER A 494 -9.41 16.94 -27.20
CA SER A 494 -10.29 17.98 -27.78
C SER A 494 -9.90 18.36 -29.20
N ALA A 495 -8.93 17.69 -29.81
CA ALA A 495 -8.62 17.86 -31.21
C ALA A 495 -8.49 16.48 -31.88
N VAL A 496 -9.07 16.39 -33.08
CA VAL A 496 -9.21 15.25 -34.01
C VAL A 496 -7.89 14.52 -34.38
N HIS A 497 -6.78 14.79 -33.66
CA HIS A 497 -5.43 14.31 -33.96
C HIS A 497 -4.67 13.79 -32.72
N SER A 498 -5.32 13.55 -31.57
CA SER A 498 -4.67 12.82 -30.48
C SER A 498 -4.39 11.39 -30.93
N GLY A 499 -3.11 11.04 -31.10
CA GLY A 499 -2.70 9.71 -31.51
C GLY A 499 -3.25 8.64 -30.53
N PRO A 500 -3.79 7.50 -31.01
CA PRO A 500 -4.44 6.46 -30.21
C PRO A 500 -3.55 5.77 -29.15
N ASN A 501 -2.29 6.19 -29.00
CA ASN A 501 -1.29 5.52 -28.17
C ASN A 501 -1.21 6.03 -26.72
N HIS A 502 -1.59 7.29 -26.42
CA HIS A 502 -1.40 7.85 -25.07
C HIS A 502 -2.34 7.23 -24.03
N ASP A 503 -3.65 7.27 -24.26
CA ASP A 503 -4.64 6.69 -23.33
C ASP A 503 -4.49 5.17 -23.20
N GLY A 504 -4.08 4.51 -24.29
CA GLY A 504 -3.76 3.09 -24.29
C GLY A 504 -2.57 2.77 -23.38
N ALA A 505 -1.49 3.56 -23.47
CA ALA A 505 -0.32 3.41 -22.61
C ALA A 505 -0.64 3.73 -21.14
N LEU A 506 -1.42 4.79 -20.88
CA LEU A 506 -1.88 5.15 -19.53
C LEU A 506 -2.70 4.03 -18.90
N ARG A 507 -3.72 3.52 -19.61
CA ARG A 507 -4.54 2.38 -19.14
C ARG A 507 -3.67 1.16 -18.87
N SER A 508 -2.84 0.75 -19.84
CA SER A 508 -2.00 -0.42 -19.70
C SER A 508 -0.98 -0.32 -18.54
N THR A 509 -0.44 0.87 -18.29
CA THR A 509 0.45 1.13 -17.15
C THR A 509 -0.32 1.10 -15.83
N THR A 510 -1.52 1.67 -15.81
CA THR A 510 -2.43 1.61 -14.65
C THR A 510 -2.80 0.17 -14.30
N ASP A 511 -3.07 -0.67 -15.29
CA ASP A 511 -3.41 -2.08 -15.08
C ASP A 511 -2.21 -2.85 -14.50
N ALA A 512 -1.01 -2.61 -15.02
CA ALA A 512 0.22 -3.21 -14.48
C ALA A 512 0.45 -2.81 -13.02
N MET A 513 0.27 -1.53 -12.69
CA MET A 513 0.41 -1.00 -11.33
C MET A 513 -0.66 -1.55 -10.38
N LEU A 514 -1.93 -1.55 -10.77
CA LEU A 514 -3.00 -2.11 -9.94
C LEU A 514 -2.85 -3.62 -9.73
N HIS A 515 -2.27 -4.34 -10.70
CA HIS A 515 -1.94 -5.75 -10.58
C HIS A 515 -0.76 -5.98 -9.63
N LEU A 516 0.34 -5.21 -9.75
CA LEU A 516 1.42 -5.22 -8.75
C LEU A 516 0.86 -5.00 -7.34
N LEU A 517 0.06 -3.94 -7.18
CA LEU A 517 -0.50 -3.57 -5.88
C LEU A 517 -1.50 -4.60 -5.35
N SER A 518 -2.20 -5.36 -6.20
CA SER A 518 -3.10 -6.45 -5.77
C SER A 518 -2.35 -7.65 -5.18
N TYR A 519 -1.09 -7.85 -5.59
CA TYR A 519 -0.18 -8.89 -5.08
C TYR A 519 0.67 -8.42 -3.89
N ALA A 520 1.07 -7.15 -3.86
CA ALA A 520 1.92 -6.60 -2.80
C ALA A 520 1.31 -6.84 -1.41
N PRO A 521 2.11 -7.17 -0.37
CA PRO A 521 1.60 -7.40 0.97
C PRO A 521 1.09 -6.10 1.61
N ASN A 522 0.08 -6.21 2.49
CA ASN A 522 -0.55 -5.03 3.12
C ASN A 522 0.42 -4.18 3.98
N TYR A 523 1.50 -4.77 4.48
CA TYR A 523 2.50 -4.06 5.27
C TYR A 523 3.54 -3.30 4.43
N ASP A 524 3.57 -3.48 3.10
CA ASP A 524 4.39 -2.67 2.19
C ASP A 524 3.64 -1.46 1.64
N LEU A 525 2.33 -1.39 1.86
CA LEU A 525 1.46 -0.36 1.33
C LEU A 525 1.28 0.77 2.36
N ASP A 526 1.68 1.98 1.98
CA ASP A 526 1.40 3.21 2.71
C ASP A 526 -0.05 3.68 2.44
N PRO A 527 -0.93 3.74 3.45
CA PRO A 527 -2.32 4.17 3.28
C PRO A 527 -2.44 5.60 2.72
N THR A 528 -1.52 6.49 3.08
CA THR A 528 -1.51 7.89 2.60
C THR A 528 -1.18 7.94 1.12
N LEU A 529 -0.20 7.14 0.70
CA LEU A 529 0.22 7.03 -0.69
C LEU A 529 -0.89 6.39 -1.54
N VAL A 530 -1.51 5.30 -1.06
CA VAL A 530 -2.63 4.65 -1.75
C VAL A 530 -3.86 5.57 -1.87
N ALA A 531 -4.12 6.38 -0.84
CA ALA A 531 -5.19 7.37 -0.89
C ALA A 531 -4.89 8.47 -1.92
N SER A 532 -3.66 8.97 -1.94
CA SER A 532 -3.20 9.97 -2.92
C SER A 532 -3.22 9.43 -4.35
N LEU A 533 -2.79 8.18 -4.55
CA LEU A 533 -2.89 7.49 -5.84
C LEU A 533 -4.35 7.45 -6.31
N SER A 534 -5.27 7.03 -5.44
CA SER A 534 -6.69 6.93 -5.76
C SER A 534 -7.29 8.28 -6.11
N TRP A 535 -6.89 9.35 -5.43
CA TRP A 535 -7.26 10.72 -5.77
C TRP A 535 -6.85 11.08 -7.21
N HIS A 536 -5.59 10.80 -7.61
CA HIS A 536 -5.11 11.08 -8.95
C HIS A 536 -5.81 10.24 -10.03
N LEU A 537 -6.11 8.97 -9.75
CA LEU A 537 -6.84 8.11 -10.69
C LEU A 537 -8.26 8.64 -10.98
N ILE A 538 -8.97 9.11 -9.94
CA ILE A 538 -10.28 9.76 -10.12
C ILE A 538 -10.13 11.06 -10.92
N GLY A 539 -9.11 11.87 -10.60
CA GLY A 539 -8.85 13.14 -11.29
C GLY A 539 -8.56 12.99 -12.78
N LEU A 540 -7.87 11.92 -13.20
CA LEU A 540 -7.66 11.61 -14.61
C LEU A 540 -8.96 11.27 -15.34
N ASP A 541 -9.86 10.54 -14.70
CA ASP A 541 -11.13 10.20 -15.32
C ASP A 541 -12.03 11.43 -15.50
N GLU A 542 -12.10 12.29 -14.48
CA GLU A 542 -12.79 13.58 -14.56
C GLU A 542 -12.19 14.52 -15.62
N ALA A 543 -10.87 14.43 -15.85
CA ALA A 543 -10.17 15.17 -16.90
C ALA A 543 -10.42 14.60 -18.31
N GLY A 544 -11.18 13.50 -18.45
CA GLY A 544 -11.62 12.94 -19.72
C GLY A 544 -10.77 11.79 -20.27
N PHE A 545 -9.78 11.29 -19.54
CA PHE A 545 -8.90 10.20 -19.99
C PHE A 545 -9.57 8.81 -20.07
N SER A 546 -10.87 8.72 -19.75
CA SER A 546 -11.69 7.49 -19.86
C SER A 546 -11.00 6.28 -19.23
N LEU A 547 -10.47 6.46 -18.02
CA LEU A 547 -9.59 5.48 -17.38
C LEU A 547 -10.36 4.19 -17.05
N TRP A 548 -11.66 4.28 -16.82
CA TRP A 548 -12.50 3.13 -16.47
C TRP A 548 -13.14 2.44 -17.69
N VAL A 549 -12.90 2.94 -18.90
CA VAL A 549 -13.47 2.37 -20.14
C VAL A 549 -12.64 1.16 -20.60
N GLY A 550 -13.33 0.12 -21.10
CA GLY A 550 -12.73 -1.00 -21.86
C GLY A 550 -12.31 -2.22 -21.03
N GLU A 551 -11.99 -2.08 -19.74
CA GLU A 551 -11.68 -3.23 -18.86
C GLU A 551 -12.58 -3.30 -17.63
N THR A 552 -13.17 -4.47 -17.44
CA THR A 552 -14.21 -4.70 -16.42
C THR A 552 -13.65 -5.01 -15.04
N GLU A 553 -12.35 -5.33 -14.92
CA GLU A 553 -11.70 -5.67 -13.65
C GLU A 553 -10.99 -4.48 -12.98
N ARG A 554 -10.58 -3.47 -13.75
CA ARG A 554 -9.80 -2.32 -13.24
C ARG A 554 -10.49 -1.60 -12.07
N PRO A 555 -11.79 -1.26 -12.12
CA PRO A 555 -12.44 -0.60 -11.00
C PRO A 555 -12.57 -1.50 -9.76
N LEU A 556 -12.68 -2.83 -9.95
CA LEU A 556 -12.68 -3.80 -8.85
C LEU A 556 -11.31 -3.93 -8.20
N ARG A 557 -10.22 -3.96 -8.99
CA ARG A 557 -8.85 -4.00 -8.45
C ARG A 557 -8.56 -2.74 -7.63
N TRP A 558 -8.93 -1.58 -8.16
CA TRP A 558 -8.77 -0.31 -7.46
C TRP A 558 -9.57 -0.28 -6.14
N MET A 559 -10.86 -0.63 -6.17
CA MET A 559 -11.66 -0.63 -4.94
C MET A 559 -11.23 -1.71 -3.95
N LEU A 560 -10.73 -2.86 -4.43
CA LEU A 560 -10.12 -3.89 -3.60
C LEU A 560 -8.87 -3.36 -2.90
N LEU A 561 -8.00 -2.63 -3.61
CA LEU A 561 -6.82 -2.00 -3.02
C LEU A 561 -7.20 -1.06 -1.88
N LEU A 562 -8.18 -0.17 -2.08
CA LEU A 562 -8.68 0.73 -1.04
C LEU A 562 -9.27 -0.02 0.16
N SER A 563 -10.07 -1.06 -0.09
CA SER A 563 -10.71 -1.85 0.99
C SER A 563 -9.71 -2.60 1.88
N ARG A 564 -8.47 -2.81 1.41
CA ARG A 564 -7.40 -3.48 2.17
C ARG A 564 -6.68 -2.55 3.14
N MET A 565 -6.82 -1.24 2.97
CA MET A 565 -6.04 -0.25 3.72
C MET A 565 -6.60 -0.03 5.12
N ASP A 566 -5.70 0.13 6.08
CA ASP A 566 -5.99 0.68 7.40
C ASP A 566 -5.49 2.13 7.47
N PHE A 567 -6.44 3.07 7.38
CA PHE A 567 -6.16 4.50 7.35
C PHE A 567 -5.90 5.11 8.74
N SER A 568 -5.95 4.32 9.82
CA SER A 568 -5.70 4.81 11.18
C SER A 568 -4.28 5.38 11.32
N SER A 569 -3.31 4.76 10.64
CA SER A 569 -1.88 5.13 10.64
C SER A 569 -1.50 6.30 9.74
N SER A 570 -2.42 6.80 8.91
CA SER A 570 -2.12 7.93 8.01
C SER A 570 -2.01 9.25 8.77
N LYS A 571 -0.95 10.01 8.48
CA LYS A 571 -0.70 11.34 9.06
C LYS A 571 -1.48 12.44 8.34
N ASP A 572 -1.70 12.30 7.03
CA ASP A 572 -2.38 13.32 6.21
C ASP A 572 -3.89 13.08 6.17
N ARG A 573 -4.59 13.61 7.19
CA ARG A 573 -6.05 13.52 7.28
C ARG A 573 -6.76 14.31 6.18
N VAL A 574 -6.13 15.35 5.62
CA VAL A 574 -6.73 16.17 4.57
C VAL A 574 -6.84 15.38 3.28
N VAL A 575 -5.79 14.63 2.89
CA VAL A 575 -5.83 13.74 1.72
C VAL A 575 -6.90 12.66 1.87
N LEU A 576 -7.04 12.07 3.07
CA LEU A 576 -8.09 11.09 3.32
C LEU A 576 -9.49 11.70 3.20
N GLY A 577 -9.69 12.91 3.74
CA GLY A 577 -10.95 13.63 3.61
C GLY A 577 -11.27 13.94 2.14
N LYS A 578 -10.29 14.41 1.38
CA LYS A 578 -10.41 14.65 -0.07
C LYS A 578 -10.87 13.40 -0.81
N LEU A 579 -10.21 12.28 -0.57
CA LEU A 579 -10.59 10.99 -1.17
C LEU A 579 -12.01 10.57 -0.78
N ALA A 580 -12.39 10.69 0.50
CA ALA A 580 -13.73 10.33 0.96
C ALA A 580 -14.82 11.16 0.26
N LEU A 581 -14.62 12.48 0.15
CA LEU A 581 -15.54 13.36 -0.56
C LEU A 581 -15.64 13.00 -2.04
N ARG A 582 -14.52 12.76 -2.71
CA ARG A 582 -14.56 12.34 -4.12
C ARG A 582 -15.21 10.98 -4.33
N LEU A 583 -14.97 10.02 -3.44
CA LEU A 583 -15.66 8.73 -3.50
C LEU A 583 -17.18 8.85 -3.34
N CYS A 584 -17.70 9.96 -2.79
CA CYS A 584 -19.14 10.23 -2.77
C CYS A 584 -19.70 10.52 -4.16
N HIS A 585 -18.90 11.11 -5.05
CA HIS A 585 -19.29 11.43 -6.44
C HIS A 585 -19.08 10.27 -7.42
N VAL A 586 -18.24 9.29 -7.07
CA VAL A 586 -17.96 8.14 -7.95
C VAL A 586 -19.19 7.23 -8.01
N GLY A 587 -19.89 7.26 -9.15
CA GLY A 587 -20.98 6.35 -9.47
C GLY A 587 -20.51 4.91 -9.71
N VAL A 588 -21.46 3.98 -9.76
CA VAL A 588 -21.16 2.57 -10.07
C VAL A 588 -20.67 2.47 -11.53
N PRO A 589 -19.44 1.98 -11.79
CA PRO A 589 -18.95 1.83 -13.15
C PRO A 589 -19.72 0.72 -13.88
N PRO A 590 -19.77 0.74 -15.23
CA PRO A 590 -20.46 -0.29 -16.00
C PRO A 590 -19.79 -1.66 -15.80
N MET A 591 -20.43 -2.51 -15.01
CA MET A 591 -19.97 -3.87 -14.74
C MET A 591 -20.63 -4.88 -15.67
N PRO A 592 -19.92 -5.94 -16.13
CA PRO A 592 -20.49 -6.90 -17.05
C PRO A 592 -21.39 -7.93 -16.35
N SER A 593 -21.41 -7.97 -15.01
CA SER A 593 -22.30 -8.83 -14.24
C SER A 593 -22.80 -8.15 -12.96
N LYS A 594 -24.03 -8.51 -12.54
CA LYS A 594 -24.60 -8.02 -11.27
C LYS A 594 -23.76 -8.43 -10.06
N ARG A 595 -23.09 -9.58 -10.12
CA ARG A 595 -22.19 -10.05 -9.06
C ARG A 595 -21.00 -9.12 -8.87
N GLN A 596 -20.39 -8.64 -9.95
CA GLN A 596 -19.29 -7.67 -9.89
C GLN A 596 -19.76 -6.31 -9.42
N GLU A 597 -20.95 -5.88 -9.85
CA GLU A 597 -21.58 -4.66 -9.35
C GLU A 597 -21.78 -4.70 -7.83
N LEU A 598 -22.33 -5.81 -7.31
CA LEU A 598 -22.52 -6.02 -5.87
C LEU A 598 -21.20 -6.10 -5.10
N ASP A 599 -20.16 -6.75 -5.65
CA ASP A 599 -18.85 -6.80 -5.00
C ASP A 599 -18.17 -5.42 -5.01
N TRP A 600 -18.35 -4.62 -6.07
CA TRP A 600 -17.87 -3.24 -6.10
C TRP A 600 -18.53 -2.37 -5.04
N LEU A 601 -19.87 -2.44 -4.92
CA LEU A 601 -20.63 -1.73 -3.88
C LEU A 601 -20.17 -2.15 -2.47
N ARG A 602 -19.98 -3.45 -2.25
CA ARG A 602 -19.44 -4.00 -1.00
C ARG A 602 -18.05 -3.45 -0.70
N LEU A 603 -17.13 -3.46 -1.68
CA LEU A 603 -15.76 -2.97 -1.51
C LEU A 603 -15.73 -1.45 -1.26
N ARG A 604 -16.56 -0.67 -1.96
CA ARG A 604 -16.73 0.78 -1.71
C ARG A 604 -17.24 1.04 -0.31
N GLY A 605 -18.24 0.28 0.15
CA GLY A 605 -18.74 0.38 1.52
C GLY A 605 -17.66 0.11 2.57
N VAL A 606 -16.82 -0.91 2.37
CA VAL A 606 -15.69 -1.21 3.27
C VAL A 606 -14.65 -0.08 3.26
N ALA A 607 -14.25 0.40 2.06
CA ALA A 607 -13.29 1.49 1.93
C ALA A 607 -13.79 2.78 2.59
N MET A 608 -15.06 3.16 2.34
CA MET A 608 -15.70 4.31 2.97
C MET A 608 -15.82 4.14 4.48
N GLY A 609 -16.14 2.94 4.97
CA GLY A 609 -16.15 2.63 6.40
C GLY A 609 -14.79 2.86 7.06
N HIS A 610 -13.70 2.39 6.44
CA HIS A 610 -12.34 2.62 6.94
C HIS A 610 -11.95 4.10 6.90
N LEU A 611 -12.29 4.85 5.85
CA LEU A 611 -12.02 6.29 5.75
C LEU A 611 -12.80 7.08 6.81
N LEU A 612 -14.12 6.91 6.88
CA LEU A 612 -14.98 7.69 7.75
C LEU A 612 -14.78 7.36 9.23
N SER A 613 -14.28 6.17 9.57
CA SER A 613 -13.99 5.81 10.96
C SER A 613 -12.79 6.56 11.58
N VAL A 614 -11.90 7.13 10.74
CA VAL A 614 -10.70 7.83 11.20
C VAL A 614 -10.76 9.35 11.01
N LEU A 615 -11.71 9.83 10.20
CA LEU A 615 -11.89 11.25 9.89
C LEU A 615 -12.75 11.95 10.95
N ARG A 616 -12.41 13.21 11.24
CA ARG A 616 -13.21 14.12 12.07
C ARG A 616 -13.90 15.17 11.21
N PRO A 617 -14.96 15.84 11.70
CA PRO A 617 -15.61 16.94 10.97
C PRO A 617 -14.61 18.01 10.50
N ALA A 618 -13.65 18.39 11.36
CA ALA A 618 -12.63 19.37 11.00
C ALA A 618 -11.73 18.92 9.83
N ASP A 619 -11.45 17.63 9.71
CA ASP A 619 -10.65 17.07 8.60
C ASP A 619 -11.44 17.16 7.29
N LEU A 620 -12.75 16.88 7.33
CA LEU A 620 -13.65 16.94 6.18
C LEU A 620 -13.92 18.38 5.74
N ASP A 621 -14.08 19.31 6.69
CA ASP A 621 -14.19 20.75 6.41
C ASP A 621 -12.89 21.28 5.77
N ALA A 622 -11.73 20.86 6.27
CA ALA A 622 -10.43 21.21 5.67
C ALA A 622 -10.28 20.62 4.26
N ALA A 623 -10.72 19.38 4.06
CA ALA A 623 -10.71 18.73 2.76
C ALA A 623 -11.63 19.44 1.74
N GLY A 624 -12.87 19.77 2.11
CA GLY A 624 -13.81 20.49 1.25
C GLY A 624 -13.26 21.85 0.80
N ARG A 625 -12.70 22.63 1.74
CA ARG A 625 -12.01 23.90 1.41
C ARG A 625 -10.83 23.70 0.45
N ALA A 626 -10.07 22.63 0.64
CA ALA A 626 -8.88 22.34 -0.16
C ALA A 626 -9.19 21.71 -1.53
N SER A 627 -10.37 21.14 -1.73
CA SER A 627 -10.84 20.64 -3.03
C SER A 627 -11.45 21.75 -3.90
N GLY A 628 -11.95 22.83 -3.27
CA GLY A 628 -12.70 23.87 -3.97
C GLY A 628 -14.09 23.42 -4.42
N ASP A 629 -14.53 22.23 -3.99
CA ASP A 629 -15.88 21.72 -4.22
C ASP A 629 -16.83 22.58 -3.38
N GLY A 630 -17.74 23.31 -4.04
CA GLY A 630 -18.74 24.12 -3.36
C GLY A 630 -19.78 23.20 -2.69
N GLY A 631 -19.96 23.35 -1.37
CA GLY A 631 -20.93 22.57 -0.58
C GLY A 631 -20.35 22.13 0.77
N ALA A 632 -21.22 21.86 1.75
CA ALA A 632 -20.77 21.26 3.01
C ALA A 632 -20.55 19.76 2.84
N TRP A 633 -19.54 19.18 3.51
CA TRP A 633 -19.21 17.76 3.38
C TRP A 633 -20.37 16.83 3.77
N GLU A 634 -21.28 17.29 4.65
CA GLU A 634 -22.48 16.57 5.02
C GLU A 634 -23.40 16.34 3.81
N GLU A 635 -23.55 17.35 2.95
CA GLU A 635 -24.34 17.27 1.71
C GLU A 635 -23.73 16.26 0.73
N HIS A 636 -22.40 16.22 0.65
CA HIS A 636 -21.67 15.24 -0.17
C HIS A 636 -22.00 13.80 0.21
N LEU A 637 -22.04 13.49 1.50
CA LEU A 637 -22.37 12.14 1.98
C LEU A 637 -23.87 11.83 1.91
N ALA A 638 -24.73 12.84 2.01
CA ALA A 638 -26.17 12.64 2.06
C ALA A 638 -26.83 12.54 0.67
N PHE A 639 -26.34 13.26 -0.34
CA PHE A 639 -27.11 13.46 -1.57
C PHE A 639 -26.44 12.95 -2.86
N TYR A 640 -25.19 12.48 -2.80
CA TYR A 640 -24.48 11.98 -3.98
C TYR A 640 -24.56 10.44 -4.08
N GLU A 641 -23.73 9.86 -4.96
CA GLU A 641 -23.74 8.44 -5.34
C GLU A 641 -23.45 7.48 -4.17
N PHE A 642 -22.95 7.95 -3.04
CA PHE A 642 -22.71 7.11 -1.86
C PHE A 642 -23.96 7.05 -0.97
N ASP A 643 -24.65 5.92 -0.98
CA ASP A 643 -25.82 5.64 -0.13
C ASP A 643 -25.49 4.76 1.10
N GLY A 644 -24.21 4.65 1.46
CA GLY A 644 -23.77 3.85 2.61
C GLY A 644 -23.96 4.56 3.95
N LEU A 645 -23.72 3.82 5.04
CA LEU A 645 -23.76 4.36 6.40
C LEU A 645 -22.50 5.16 6.77
N ILE A 646 -22.68 6.09 7.70
CA ILE A 646 -21.58 6.80 8.36
C ILE A 646 -21.49 6.38 9.84
N PRO A 647 -20.30 6.44 10.47
CA PRO A 647 -20.15 6.19 11.91
C PRO A 647 -21.03 7.13 12.74
N ILE A 648 -21.69 6.62 13.79
CA ILE A 648 -22.58 7.44 14.63
C ILE A 648 -21.78 8.52 15.39
N GLU A 649 -20.53 8.24 15.71
CA GLU A 649 -19.58 9.15 16.36
C GLU A 649 -19.26 10.33 15.44
N LEU A 650 -19.05 10.09 14.15
CA LEU A 650 -18.83 11.14 13.16
C LEU A 650 -20.09 12.00 13.00
N TRP A 651 -21.26 11.38 12.93
CA TRP A 651 -22.54 12.11 12.87
C TRP A 651 -22.77 12.99 14.10
N ARG A 652 -22.54 12.46 15.31
CA ARG A 652 -22.67 13.25 16.56
C ARG A 652 -21.68 14.39 16.62
N ALA A 653 -20.43 14.17 16.19
CA ALA A 653 -19.41 15.22 16.13
C ALA A 653 -19.78 16.33 15.15
N ALA A 654 -20.35 15.98 13.99
CA ALA A 654 -20.86 16.94 13.02
C ALA A 654 -22.03 17.77 13.60
N CYS A 655 -22.99 17.10 14.24
CA CYS A 655 -24.10 17.79 14.91
C CYS A 655 -23.61 18.72 16.03
N ALA A 656 -22.62 18.31 16.82
CA ALA A 656 -22.03 19.15 17.86
C ALA A 656 -21.33 20.38 17.29
N ALA A 657 -20.66 20.25 16.14
CA ALA A 657 -20.01 21.36 15.46
C ALA A 657 -21.01 22.37 14.86
N ARG A 658 -22.14 21.88 14.32
CA ARG A 658 -23.20 22.72 13.72
C ARG A 658 -24.20 23.28 14.73
N PHE A 659 -24.39 22.60 15.87
CA PHE A 659 -25.35 22.94 16.92
C PHE A 659 -24.71 22.85 18.32
N PRO A 660 -23.77 23.75 18.66
CA PRO A 660 -23.09 23.71 19.96
C PRO A 660 -24.06 23.79 21.15
N ASP A 661 -25.16 24.53 21.00
CA ASP A 661 -26.19 24.74 22.03
C ASP A 661 -27.18 23.56 22.19
N ALA A 662 -27.08 22.52 21.36
CA ALA A 662 -27.92 21.33 21.43
C ALA A 662 -27.24 20.19 22.22
N SER A 663 -25.94 20.31 22.51
CA SER A 663 -25.21 19.31 23.30
C SER A 663 -25.62 19.37 24.77
N PRO A 664 -26.10 18.27 25.38
CA PRO A 664 -26.44 18.23 26.81
C PRO A 664 -25.25 18.58 27.73
N TRP A 665 -24.02 18.44 27.24
CA TRP A 665 -22.79 18.60 28.02
C TRP A 665 -22.34 20.06 28.13
N VAL A 666 -22.73 20.91 27.16
CA VAL A 666 -22.43 22.36 27.18
C VAL A 666 -23.29 23.09 28.23
N LEU A 667 -24.48 22.57 28.52
CA LEU A 667 -25.32 23.05 29.63
C LEU A 667 -24.76 22.69 31.02
N ALA A 668 -23.88 21.69 31.13
CA ALA A 668 -23.22 21.32 32.39
C ALA A 668 -21.83 21.97 32.58
N VAL A 669 -21.08 22.21 31.50
CA VAL A 669 -19.72 22.78 31.57
C VAL A 669 -19.71 24.31 31.63
N SER A 670 -20.82 24.99 31.29
CA SER A 670 -20.96 26.44 31.56
C SER A 670 -20.96 26.80 33.06
N ALA A 671 -20.92 25.81 33.96
CA ALA A 671 -20.78 26.02 35.41
C ALA A 671 -19.35 25.84 35.95
N VAL A 672 -18.37 25.40 35.16
CA VAL A 672 -16.97 25.26 35.61
C VAL A 672 -16.02 25.87 34.59
N GLN A 673 -15.55 27.07 34.91
CA GLN A 673 -14.43 27.73 34.25
C GLN A 673 -13.21 26.80 34.18
N THR A 674 -12.79 26.44 32.97
CA THR A 674 -11.37 26.22 32.67
C THR A 674 -11.07 26.89 31.35
N GLY A 675 -10.17 27.88 31.40
CA GLY A 675 -9.76 28.70 30.27
C GLY A 675 -9.17 27.85 29.14
N CYS A 676 -9.91 27.76 28.04
CA CYS A 676 -9.37 27.68 26.71
C CYS A 676 -9.95 28.89 25.97
N ASP A 677 -9.07 29.71 25.38
CA ASP A 677 -9.47 30.90 24.63
C ASP A 677 -10.48 30.53 23.54
N PRO A 678 -11.61 31.24 23.44
CA PRO A 678 -12.48 31.12 22.29
C PRO A 678 -11.73 31.70 21.09
N LEU A 679 -11.52 30.86 20.07
CA LEU A 679 -11.10 31.33 18.74
C LEU A 679 -11.99 32.51 18.33
N GLN A 680 -11.34 33.63 18.05
CA GLN A 680 -11.96 34.91 17.74
C GLN A 680 -12.98 34.78 16.60
N GLY A 681 -14.25 35.00 16.94
CA GLY A 681 -15.12 35.99 16.30
C GLY A 681 -15.29 35.93 14.78
N GLY A 682 -16.02 34.93 14.29
CA GLY A 682 -16.92 35.06 13.15
C GLY A 682 -18.36 34.93 13.65
N ALA A 683 -19.29 35.75 13.15
CA ALA A 683 -20.71 35.66 13.51
C ALA A 683 -21.23 34.21 13.39
N VAL A 684 -21.99 33.74 14.37
CA VAL A 684 -22.67 32.43 14.30
C VAL A 684 -23.74 32.53 13.23
N GLU A 685 -23.38 32.31 11.96
CA GLU A 685 -24.35 31.95 10.94
C GLU A 685 -25.02 30.64 11.38
N GLY A 686 -26.35 30.65 11.47
CA GLY A 686 -27.12 29.45 11.78
C GLY A 686 -26.81 28.34 10.78
N CYS A 687 -26.91 27.07 11.21
CA CYS A 687 -26.73 25.91 10.34
C CYS A 687 -27.63 26.04 9.10
N PRO A 688 -27.08 26.01 7.87
CA PRO A 688 -27.89 26.11 6.66
C PRO A 688 -28.94 24.98 6.58
N PRO A 689 -30.15 25.23 6.06
CA PRO A 689 -31.19 24.20 5.95
C PRO A 689 -30.74 22.95 5.18
N ALA A 690 -29.93 23.11 4.13
CA ALA A 690 -29.39 21.98 3.36
C ALA A 690 -28.51 21.05 4.21
N VAL A 691 -27.68 21.61 5.09
CA VAL A 691 -26.83 20.86 6.01
C VAL A 691 -27.67 20.17 7.10
N ALA A 692 -28.67 20.86 7.64
CA ALA A 692 -29.61 20.27 8.58
C ALA A 692 -30.37 19.08 7.96
N LEU A 693 -30.78 19.19 6.69
CA LEU A 693 -31.39 18.09 5.95
C LEU A 693 -30.43 16.92 5.78
N ALA A 694 -29.20 17.20 5.34
CA ALA A 694 -28.17 16.19 5.15
C ALA A 694 -27.92 15.39 6.44
N LEU A 695 -27.83 16.07 7.59
CA LEU A 695 -27.68 15.43 8.89
C LEU A 695 -28.87 14.54 9.27
N LEU A 696 -30.10 14.94 8.93
CA LEU A 696 -31.28 14.09 9.13
C LEU A 696 -31.28 12.86 8.21
N VAL A 697 -30.92 13.02 6.94
CA VAL A 697 -30.82 11.92 5.97
C VAL A 697 -29.79 10.89 6.43
N LEU A 698 -28.59 11.34 6.80
CA LEU A 698 -27.52 10.49 7.31
C LEU A 698 -27.94 9.72 8.57
N ARG A 699 -28.67 10.38 9.48
CA ARG A 699 -29.23 9.70 10.66
C ARG A 699 -30.36 8.74 10.30
N GLY A 700 -31.17 9.10 9.32
CA GLY A 700 -32.27 8.28 8.78
C GLY A 700 -31.77 6.95 8.25
N ARG A 701 -30.69 6.94 7.46
CA ARG A 701 -30.02 5.73 6.96
C ARG A 701 -29.62 4.78 8.10
N LEU A 702 -29.06 5.33 9.17
CA LEU A 702 -28.69 4.54 10.36
C LEU A 702 -29.91 3.93 11.07
N VAL A 703 -31.05 4.60 11.05
CA VAL A 703 -32.29 4.09 11.65
C VAL A 703 -32.93 3.00 10.78
N THR A 704 -32.94 3.18 9.45
CA THR A 704 -33.49 2.18 8.52
C THR A 704 -32.76 0.85 8.58
N GLU A 705 -31.43 0.87 8.67
CA GLU A 705 -30.64 -0.35 8.79
C GLU A 705 -30.80 -1.02 10.16
N LYS A 706 -30.84 -0.23 11.25
CA LYS A 706 -31.06 -0.73 12.62
C LYS A 706 -32.43 -1.40 12.82
N ARG A 707 -33.46 -1.03 12.08
CA ARG A 707 -34.77 -1.73 12.13
C ARG A 707 -34.69 -3.21 11.72
N GLN A 708 -33.63 -3.61 11.01
CA GLN A 708 -33.37 -5.01 10.64
C GLN A 708 -32.66 -5.81 11.75
N SER A 709 -32.05 -5.15 12.73
CA SER A 709 -31.26 -5.76 13.81
C SER A 709 -31.72 -5.27 15.20
N ARG A 710 -32.66 -6.01 15.82
CA ARG A 710 -33.30 -5.71 17.13
C ARG A 710 -32.34 -5.10 18.19
N ARG A 711 -32.42 -3.77 18.46
CA ARG A 711 -32.01 -2.92 19.63
C ARG A 711 -31.52 -1.54 19.14
N ALA A 712 -31.41 -0.41 19.85
CA ALA A 712 -31.81 0.15 21.16
C ALA A 712 -32.46 1.53 20.86
N PRO A 713 -33.34 2.08 21.72
CA PRO A 713 -34.06 3.33 21.44
C PRO A 713 -33.11 4.53 21.25
N LEU A 714 -33.57 5.53 20.49
CA LEU A 714 -32.92 6.85 20.35
C LEU A 714 -32.46 7.38 21.72
N ASP A 715 -31.21 7.85 21.82
CA ASP A 715 -30.70 8.47 23.05
C ASP A 715 -31.01 9.97 23.08
N GLU A 716 -30.91 10.56 24.28
CA GLU A 716 -31.24 11.98 24.50
C GLU A 716 -30.39 12.92 23.65
N THR A 717 -29.09 12.64 23.52
CA THR A 717 -28.19 13.44 22.70
C THR A 717 -28.57 13.41 21.23
N SER A 718 -28.87 12.24 20.64
CA SER A 718 -29.30 12.19 19.24
C SER A 718 -30.66 12.85 19.05
N PHE A 719 -31.58 12.70 20.01
CA PHE A 719 -32.87 13.38 19.96
C PHE A 719 -32.71 14.90 19.95
N ALA A 720 -31.86 15.45 20.82
CA ALA A 720 -31.60 16.90 20.87
C ALA A 720 -31.07 17.44 19.54
N TYR A 721 -30.13 16.72 18.91
CA TYR A 721 -29.63 17.10 17.58
C TYR A 721 -30.68 16.98 16.48
N ILE A 722 -31.51 15.93 16.48
CA ILE A 722 -32.62 15.79 15.52
C ILE A 722 -33.60 16.96 15.67
N ALA A 723 -33.96 17.34 16.89
CA ALA A 723 -34.83 18.47 17.16
C ALA A 723 -34.22 19.80 16.67
N ALA A 724 -32.90 20.00 16.88
CA ALA A 724 -32.18 21.17 16.36
C ALA A 724 -32.15 21.21 14.81
N CYS A 725 -31.96 20.06 14.14
CA CYS A 725 -32.03 19.99 12.69
C CYS A 725 -33.43 20.35 12.17
N VAL A 726 -34.49 19.85 12.81
CA VAL A 726 -35.88 20.17 12.42
C VAL A 726 -36.21 21.64 12.66
N GLU A 727 -35.75 22.22 13.77
CA GLU A 727 -35.87 23.66 14.03
C GLU A 727 -35.18 24.50 12.95
N ALA A 728 -33.96 24.13 12.54
CA ALA A 728 -33.25 24.79 11.46
C ALA A 728 -33.96 24.64 10.10
N LEU A 729 -34.47 23.45 9.78
CA LEU A 729 -35.21 23.19 8.54
C LEU A 729 -36.55 23.91 8.44
N THR A 730 -37.20 24.12 9.57
CA THR A 730 -38.47 24.84 9.63
C THR A 730 -38.27 26.35 9.74
N GLU A 731 -37.03 26.83 9.68
CA GLU A 731 -36.65 28.24 9.87
C GLU A 731 -37.20 28.80 11.20
N GLY A 732 -37.25 27.95 12.23
CA GLY A 732 -37.77 28.32 13.55
C GLY A 732 -39.29 28.34 13.68
N ARG A 733 -40.07 27.93 12.65
CA ARG A 733 -41.54 27.75 12.79
C ARG A 733 -41.89 26.75 13.89
N VAL A 734 -41.03 25.75 14.08
CA VAL A 734 -41.14 24.76 15.15
C VAL A 734 -39.88 24.81 16.00
N SER A 735 -40.03 25.11 17.30
CA SER A 735 -38.90 25.15 18.22
C SER A 735 -38.49 23.76 18.73
N LYS A 736 -37.21 23.58 19.06
CA LYS A 736 -36.71 22.34 19.70
C LYS A 736 -37.41 22.00 21.02
N GLN A 737 -37.87 23.01 21.77
CA GLN A 737 -38.64 22.83 23.00
C GLN A 737 -40.04 22.26 22.73
N GLN A 738 -40.71 22.75 21.69
CA GLN A 738 -41.99 22.23 21.25
C GLN A 738 -41.88 20.77 20.81
N LEU A 739 -40.84 20.43 20.04
CA LEU A 739 -40.54 19.06 19.60
C LEU A 739 -40.26 18.11 20.77
N ALA A 740 -39.66 18.59 21.86
CA ALA A 740 -39.37 17.80 23.05
C ALA A 740 -40.61 17.44 23.88
N HIS A 741 -41.69 18.24 23.81
CA HIS A 741 -42.85 18.11 24.69
C HIS A 741 -44.15 17.73 23.98
N LEU A 742 -44.27 17.99 22.68
CA LEU A 742 -45.52 17.82 21.92
C LEU A 742 -45.35 16.77 20.81
N PRO A 743 -45.84 15.53 21.01
CA PRO A 743 -45.73 14.45 20.02
C PRO A 743 -46.42 14.76 18.67
N ASP A 744 -47.50 15.55 18.69
CA ASP A 744 -48.34 15.81 17.51
C ASP A 744 -47.63 16.69 16.47
N ILE A 745 -46.68 17.52 16.91
CA ILE A 745 -45.86 18.37 16.03
C ILE A 745 -44.97 17.51 15.11
N TRP A 746 -44.59 16.31 15.55
CA TRP A 746 -43.86 15.39 14.69
C TRP A 746 -44.71 14.87 13.52
N ASP A 747 -46.03 14.81 13.65
CA ASP A 747 -46.91 14.43 12.54
C ASP A 747 -47.02 15.57 11.50
N GLU A 748 -47.02 16.83 11.96
CA GLU A 748 -46.94 18.00 11.07
C GLU A 748 -45.60 18.04 10.32
N CYS A 749 -44.50 17.74 11.01
CA CYS A 749 -43.18 17.60 10.40
C CYS A 749 -43.11 16.44 9.39
N VAL A 750 -43.81 15.33 9.66
CA VAL A 750 -43.94 14.21 8.72
C VAL A 750 -44.78 14.60 7.50
N ALA A 751 -45.77 15.47 7.64
CA ALA A 751 -46.58 15.94 6.51
C ALA A 751 -45.76 16.77 5.49
N ASP A 752 -44.68 17.43 5.93
CA ASP A 752 -43.74 18.19 5.07
C ASP A 752 -42.76 17.29 4.28
N MET A 753 -42.98 15.97 4.29
CA MET A 753 -42.16 14.90 3.72
C MET A 753 -41.70 15.08 2.27
N GLU A 754 -42.58 15.59 1.41
CA GLU A 754 -42.29 15.82 -0.01
C GLU A 754 -41.08 16.76 -0.20
N ARG A 755 -40.77 17.57 0.82
CA ARG A 755 -39.64 18.51 0.81
C ARG A 755 -38.36 17.95 1.43
N TRP A 756 -38.44 16.92 2.28
CA TRP A 756 -37.30 16.46 3.09
C TRP A 756 -36.80 15.04 2.73
N GLY A 757 -37.54 14.29 1.94
CA GLY A 757 -37.11 13.00 1.39
C GLY A 757 -37.45 11.78 2.26
N GLU A 758 -37.67 10.64 1.60
CA GLU A 758 -38.26 9.43 2.20
C GLU A 758 -37.38 8.80 3.30
N GLN A 759 -36.06 8.98 3.24
CA GLN A 759 -35.11 8.42 4.23
C GLN A 759 -35.28 9.04 5.64
N VAL A 760 -35.95 10.19 5.76
CA VAL A 760 -36.17 10.91 7.03
C VAL A 760 -37.39 10.40 7.79
N LEU A 761 -38.38 9.80 7.13
CA LEU A 761 -39.60 9.28 7.77
C LEU A 761 -39.35 8.35 8.96
N PRO A 762 -38.52 7.30 8.81
CA PRO A 762 -38.35 6.32 9.86
C PRO A 762 -37.72 6.94 11.11
N LEU A 763 -36.91 7.99 10.91
CA LEU A 763 -36.28 8.77 11.95
C LEU A 763 -37.29 9.63 12.72
N LEU A 764 -38.16 10.37 12.02
CA LEU A 764 -39.18 11.19 12.67
C LEU A 764 -40.17 10.33 13.46
N ALA A 765 -40.56 9.18 12.94
CA ALA A 765 -41.39 8.21 13.66
C ALA A 765 -40.71 7.67 14.92
N GLU A 766 -39.39 7.45 14.89
CA GLU A 766 -38.62 7.04 16.07
C GLU A 766 -38.50 8.18 17.09
N ALA A 767 -38.29 9.42 16.65
CA ALA A 767 -38.26 10.60 17.52
C ALA A 767 -39.61 10.82 18.23
N LYS A 768 -40.73 10.68 17.51
CA LYS A 768 -42.08 10.70 18.12
C LYS A 768 -42.24 9.59 19.17
N THR A 769 -41.79 8.38 18.86
CA THR A 769 -41.83 7.24 19.79
C THR A 769 -40.99 7.50 21.05
N TYR A 770 -39.84 8.17 20.90
CA TYR A 770 -39.00 8.59 22.02
C TYR A 770 -39.74 9.54 22.97
N VAL A 771 -40.38 10.60 22.44
CA VAL A 771 -41.16 11.55 23.25
C VAL A 771 -42.32 10.85 23.98
N LEU A 772 -43.06 9.97 23.29
CA LEU A 772 -44.14 9.19 23.88
C LEU A 772 -43.64 8.26 25.00
N SER A 773 -42.46 7.66 24.83
CA SER A 773 -41.86 6.79 25.84
C SER A 773 -41.45 7.57 27.10
N ARG A 774 -40.91 8.78 26.96
CA ARG A 774 -40.60 9.68 28.09
C ARG A 774 -41.85 10.16 28.81
N ARG A 775 -42.96 10.40 28.09
CA ARG A 775 -44.24 10.79 28.70
C ARG A 775 -44.85 9.66 29.54
N ASN A 776 -44.65 8.41 29.14
CA ASN A 776 -45.12 7.22 29.86
C ASN A 776 -44.26 6.88 31.10
N VAL A 777 -42.99 7.30 31.12
CA VAL A 777 -42.16 7.34 32.34
C VAL A 777 -42.43 8.68 33.04
N GLY A 778 -43.60 8.80 33.68
CA GLY A 778 -44.14 10.09 34.07
C GLY A 778 -43.20 11.01 34.87
N PRO A 779 -43.39 12.35 34.80
CA PRO A 779 -42.61 13.36 35.54
C PRO A 779 -42.68 13.20 37.07
N ASN A 780 -43.59 12.36 37.57
CA ASN A 780 -43.78 12.10 39.01
C ASN A 780 -42.70 11.19 39.65
N LYS A 781 -41.65 10.78 38.93
CA LYS A 781 -40.59 9.89 39.47
C LYS A 781 -39.15 10.40 39.35
N VAL A 782 -38.91 11.52 38.67
CA VAL A 782 -37.57 12.10 38.53
C VAL A 782 -37.64 13.57 38.93
N HIS A 783 -37.18 13.88 40.15
CA HIS A 783 -36.99 15.25 40.60
C HIS A 783 -35.63 15.76 40.09
N THR A 784 -35.64 16.70 39.15
CA THR A 784 -34.48 17.52 38.80
C THR A 784 -34.41 18.70 39.78
N PHE A 785 -33.37 18.75 40.60
CA PHE A 785 -33.07 19.86 41.51
C PHE A 785 -32.11 20.85 40.86
#